data_AF-U2K5P5-F1
#
_entry.id   AF-U2K5P5-F1
#
_cell.length_a   1.000
_cell.length_b   1.000
_cell.length_c   1.000
_cell.angle_alpha   90.00
_cell.angle_beta   90.00
_cell.angle_gamma   90.00
#
_symmetry.space_group_name_H-M   'P 1'
#
loop_
_entity.id
_entity.type
_entity.pdbx_description
1 polymer ?
#
loop_
_entity_poly.entity_id
_entity_poly.type
_entity_poly.pdbx_seq_one_letter_code
_entity_poly.pdbx_strand_id
1 'polypeptide(L)'
;MLLELGIEAEPEKAAFPVVTVQYTECANHDLIGIADQLLEKIDQMADKIYQFIRANNIYGRAYDAEVKTFHVPEKKQEINWKDMMAERISACDKVLEKKYIIDIFEDGSTELTAMVKVLWDAVFVLLAAPVKKRKYFYTFDSDKVYEEMSAKACNKRLSSIFAGQFHAAAEIIDAEDFLKDKSEDELFELYQKMLDLDMYHYMTGTKGYLVVGSCEKKLESLIGLDTIKSSIRKIKAYAIANQGNAKPNLHMCFLGNPGTGKTEVARIIAGILHENGLLRTDRVVETDRSGLVAGYVGQTAMKTAAVIEEAMGGVLFIDEAYSLVQGDTGGDYGHEAVSTLIKAMEDYRGEFCVILAGYKNQMHEMLASNPGFQSRIQFTLDFPNYNRDELGQIAALMLKSGGYTASNAAKDRMLDITDYIRKEPNFANAREMRNIIEQVIMCQNVRCAGTADKTLELVDVNNYIKENHVNLPTSGEGTERKILTAEDELEQLVGLRSVKRMVKKIKAYVKRNKDDSDMNLHMCFCGNPGTGKTEVARILSRILYEAGVLPEAKLTETDSSGLISKYVGETASKTLNKINDAMGGVLFIDEAYSLTQSTDNGTAGYGDEAVAVLLKQMEDRRGQFCVILAGYKDEMGAFISTNPGFSSRIQFSLEFPDYTQEELSEIAQRFLQRKKYTIDDDALALVLDIVEYDRLRPNFANARTVRNILEQVIMNQNLRTDEEGITDSAIIRSDVQDYLEDENIDLNSTADQTRRIGF
;
A
#
# COMPACT_ATOMS: atom_id res chain seq x y z
N MET A 1 34.20 9.97 -10.15
CA MET A 1 33.37 11.02 -9.52
C MET A 1 33.13 12.18 -10.46
N LEU A 2 34.02 13.17 -10.67
CA LEU A 2 33.72 14.31 -11.56
C LEU A 2 33.51 13.92 -13.04
N LEU A 3 34.27 12.94 -13.54
CA LEU A 3 34.09 12.36 -14.88
C LEU A 3 32.72 11.70 -15.09
N GLU A 4 32.07 11.16 -14.05
CA GLU A 4 30.73 10.56 -14.14
C GLU A 4 29.62 11.63 -14.26
N LEU A 5 29.95 12.87 -13.87
CA LEU A 5 29.13 14.07 -14.09
C LEU A 5 29.48 14.78 -15.41
N GLY A 6 30.39 14.22 -16.22
CA GLY A 6 30.85 14.80 -17.49
C GLY A 6 31.88 15.92 -17.35
N ILE A 7 32.47 16.09 -16.16
CA ILE A 7 33.45 17.13 -15.87
C ILE A 7 34.86 16.53 -16.04
N GLU A 8 35.57 16.93 -17.09
CA GLU A 8 36.98 16.62 -17.31
C GLU A 8 37.86 17.54 -16.42
N ALA A 9 37.99 17.18 -15.15
CA ALA A 9 38.95 17.80 -14.24
C ALA A 9 39.78 16.71 -13.57
N GLU A 10 41.11 16.87 -13.55
CA GLU A 10 42.01 16.06 -12.72
C GLU A 10 42.19 16.77 -11.38
N PRO A 11 41.47 16.37 -10.30
CA PRO A 11 41.69 17.00 -9.00
C PRO A 11 43.07 16.64 -8.46
N GLU A 12 43.80 17.63 -7.95
CA GLU A 12 45.05 17.39 -7.23
C GLU A 12 44.82 16.40 -6.07
N LYS A 13 45.78 15.49 -5.87
CA LYS A 13 45.70 14.46 -4.83
C LYS A 13 45.60 15.15 -3.45
N ALA A 14 44.46 15.00 -2.77
CA ALA A 14 44.22 15.66 -1.49
C ALA A 14 45.28 15.27 -0.45
N ALA A 15 46.11 16.24 -0.06
CA ALA A 15 47.04 16.11 1.06
C ALA A 15 46.28 16.40 2.35
N PHE A 16 46.05 15.35 3.16
CA PHE A 16 45.38 15.50 4.45
C PHE A 16 46.28 16.27 5.43
N PRO A 17 45.77 17.33 6.09
CA PRO A 17 46.54 18.01 7.12
C PRO A 17 46.75 17.09 8.32
N VAL A 18 48.00 16.95 8.79
CA VAL A 18 48.27 16.26 10.06
C VAL A 18 47.80 17.17 11.19
N VAL A 19 46.96 16.62 12.07
CA VAL A 19 46.44 17.33 13.24
C VAL A 19 46.96 16.67 14.50
N THR A 20 47.62 17.45 15.35
CA THR A 20 48.07 17.01 16.68
C THR A 20 47.17 17.60 17.76
N VAL A 21 46.69 16.77 18.67
CA VAL A 21 45.81 17.16 19.78
C VAL A 21 46.54 17.01 21.10
N GLN A 22 46.52 18.07 21.90
CA GLN A 22 46.99 18.07 23.29
C GLN A 22 45.85 18.47 24.21
N TYR A 23 45.85 18.02 25.47
CA TYR A 23 44.85 18.45 26.45
C TYR A 23 45.51 18.89 27.76
N THR A 24 44.83 19.80 28.46
CA THR A 24 45.17 20.18 29.84
C THR A 24 43.91 20.20 30.70
N GLU A 25 44.03 19.85 31.98
CA GLU A 25 42.93 19.92 32.95
C GLU A 25 43.03 21.23 33.73
N CYS A 26 41.98 22.06 33.64
CA CYS A 26 41.90 23.35 34.33
C CYS A 26 40.67 23.42 35.23
N ALA A 27 40.69 24.33 36.20
CA ALA A 27 39.56 24.54 37.10
C ALA A 27 38.28 24.93 36.33
N ASN A 28 37.16 24.33 36.71
CA ASN A 28 35.85 24.78 36.25
C ASN A 28 35.38 25.94 37.13
N HIS A 29 35.65 27.18 36.69
CA HIS A 29 35.34 28.38 37.46
C HIS A 29 33.85 28.56 37.81
N ASP A 30 32.93 27.92 37.06
CA ASP A 30 31.50 27.98 37.33
C ASP A 30 31.07 27.11 38.51
N LEU A 31 31.87 26.08 38.83
CA LEU A 31 31.59 25.11 39.90
C LEU A 31 32.54 25.25 41.09
N ILE A 32 33.75 25.77 40.89
CA ILE A 32 34.77 25.76 41.95
C ILE A 32 34.36 26.55 43.19
N GLY A 33 33.74 27.72 43.03
CA GLY A 33 33.32 28.55 44.16
C GLY A 33 32.20 27.93 44.99
N ILE A 34 31.26 27.21 44.36
CA ILE A 34 30.19 26.51 45.08
C ILE A 34 30.67 25.17 45.66
N ALA A 35 31.65 24.52 45.01
CA ALA A 35 32.31 23.33 45.52
C ALA A 35 33.10 23.64 46.81
N ASP A 36 33.81 24.76 46.86
CA ASP A 36 34.50 25.22 48.08
C ASP A 36 33.53 25.47 49.23
N GLN A 37 32.37 26.10 48.96
CA GLN A 37 31.31 26.28 49.97
C GLN A 37 30.76 24.95 50.46
N LEU A 38 30.49 23.99 49.57
CA LEU A 38 30.03 22.67 49.95
C LEU A 38 31.07 21.91 50.80
N LEU A 39 32.36 22.05 50.46
CA LEU A 39 33.45 21.47 51.24
C LEU A 39 33.53 22.06 52.65
N GLU A 40 33.35 23.37 52.81
CA GLU A 40 33.29 24.03 54.12
C GLU A 40 32.13 23.48 54.97
N LYS A 41 30.96 23.24 54.34
CA LYS A 41 29.80 22.65 55.03
C LYS A 41 30.03 21.19 55.42
N ILE A 42 30.71 20.41 54.58
CA ILE A 42 31.12 19.04 54.88
C ILE A 42 32.01 19.02 56.13
N ASP A 43 32.98 19.94 56.22
CA ASP A 43 33.89 20.05 57.36
C ASP A 43 33.15 20.40 58.66
N GLN A 44 32.29 21.43 58.62
CA GLN A 44 31.43 21.82 59.75
C GLN A 44 30.52 20.66 60.21
N MET A 45 30.00 19.87 59.28
CA MET A 45 29.14 18.74 59.56
C MET A 45 29.91 17.59 60.21
N ALA A 46 31.12 17.31 59.74
CA ALA A 46 32.00 16.31 60.33
C ALA A 46 32.34 16.64 61.78
N ASP A 47 32.66 17.91 62.07
CA ASP A 47 32.90 18.39 63.43
C ASP A 47 31.67 18.23 64.32
N LYS A 48 30.48 18.59 63.83
CA LYS A 48 29.23 18.42 64.56
C LYS A 48 28.93 16.95 64.88
N ILE A 49 29.11 16.06 63.91
CA ILE A 49 28.94 14.61 64.09
C ILE A 49 29.92 14.10 65.14
N TYR A 50 31.19 14.50 65.06
CA TYR A 50 32.21 14.12 66.03
C TYR A 50 31.85 14.56 67.45
N GLN A 51 31.41 15.82 67.62
CA GLN A 51 30.96 16.33 68.91
C GLN A 51 29.73 15.57 69.43
N PHE A 52 28.77 15.25 68.56
CA PHE A 52 27.57 14.49 68.92
C PHE A 52 27.91 13.07 69.37
N ILE A 53 28.79 12.37 68.65
CA ILE A 53 29.28 11.03 69.03
C ILE A 53 29.94 11.08 70.42
N ARG A 54 30.81 12.08 70.63
CA ARG A 54 31.56 12.22 71.89
C ARG A 54 30.65 12.59 73.07
N ALA A 55 29.69 13.49 72.88
CA ALA A 55 28.78 13.92 73.95
C ALA A 55 27.88 12.78 74.43
N ASN A 56 27.51 11.87 73.53
CA ASN A 56 26.55 10.81 73.80
C ASN A 56 27.18 9.41 73.93
N ASN A 57 28.52 9.33 73.99
CA ASN A 57 29.31 8.08 74.11
C ASN A 57 28.90 6.98 73.11
N ILE A 58 28.65 7.38 71.87
CA ILE A 58 28.17 6.48 70.83
C ILE A 58 29.37 5.72 70.23
N TYR A 59 29.70 4.53 70.75
CA TYR A 59 30.86 3.72 70.32
C TYR A 59 30.45 2.26 70.01
N GLY A 60 30.77 1.75 68.80
CA GLY A 60 30.54 0.34 68.45
C GLY A 60 30.21 0.09 66.97
N ARG A 61 29.91 -1.18 66.62
CA ARG A 61 29.56 -1.65 65.26
C ARG A 61 28.04 -1.81 65.03
N ALA A 62 27.19 -1.08 65.76
CA ALA A 62 25.73 -1.24 65.64
C ALA A 62 25.12 -0.65 64.34
N TYR A 63 25.96 -0.16 63.41
CA TYR A 63 25.54 0.62 62.24
C TYR A 63 25.60 -0.21 60.95
N ASP A 64 24.89 -1.34 60.92
CA ASP A 64 24.75 -2.22 59.74
C ASP A 64 23.46 -1.95 58.94
N ALA A 65 22.83 -0.78 59.12
CA ALA A 65 21.66 -0.41 58.33
C ALA A 65 22.09 -0.06 56.89
N GLU A 66 21.65 -0.83 55.90
CA GLU A 66 21.81 -0.53 54.47
C GLU A 66 21.18 0.84 54.15
N VAL A 67 22.00 1.89 54.10
CA VAL A 67 21.56 3.19 53.61
C VAL A 67 21.53 3.14 52.09
N LYS A 68 20.34 3.37 51.49
CA LYS A 68 20.22 3.50 50.03
C LYS A 68 21.24 4.52 49.52
N THR A 69 22.14 4.07 48.64
CA THR A 69 23.15 4.91 48.00
C THR A 69 22.49 6.01 47.19
N PHE A 70 23.04 7.22 47.28
CA PHE A 70 22.63 8.35 46.45
C PHE A 70 22.77 7.99 44.97
N HIS A 71 21.72 8.21 44.18
CA HIS A 71 21.71 7.90 42.75
C HIS A 71 21.68 9.18 41.94
N VAL A 72 22.63 9.32 41.01
CA VAL A 72 22.63 10.40 40.02
C VAL A 72 21.82 9.94 38.82
N PRO A 73 20.83 10.72 38.32
CA PRO A 73 19.99 10.33 37.19
C PRO A 73 20.81 9.93 35.95
N GLU A 74 20.44 8.85 35.28
CA GLU A 74 21.14 8.39 34.07
C GLU A 74 20.97 9.36 32.89
N LYS A 75 22.11 9.86 32.38
CA LYS A 75 22.54 10.37 31.05
C LYS A 75 21.55 10.95 30.00
N LYS A 76 20.23 10.94 30.17
CA LYS A 76 19.25 11.46 29.19
C LYS A 76 18.89 12.94 29.40
N GLN A 77 19.34 13.58 30.50
CA GLN A 77 19.20 15.02 30.73
C GLN A 77 20.53 15.60 31.24
N GLU A 78 20.88 16.79 30.77
CA GLU A 78 22.08 17.53 31.17
C GLU A 78 21.98 17.88 32.66
N ILE A 79 22.78 17.23 33.51
CA ILE A 79 22.69 17.38 34.97
C ILE A 79 23.18 18.77 35.37
N ASN A 80 22.32 19.57 36.02
CA ASN A 80 22.72 20.86 36.57
C ASN A 80 23.43 20.67 37.93
N TRP A 81 24.76 20.50 37.86
CA TRP A 81 25.61 20.31 39.04
C TRP A 81 25.59 21.49 40.02
N LYS A 82 25.36 22.71 39.54
CA LYS A 82 25.31 23.90 40.39
C LYS A 82 24.10 23.87 41.33
N ASP A 83 22.94 23.52 40.78
CA ASP A 83 21.70 23.40 41.57
C ASP A 83 21.80 22.23 42.55
N MET A 84 22.34 21.09 42.11
CA MET A 84 22.56 19.93 43.00
C MET A 84 23.47 20.27 44.19
N MET A 85 24.58 20.99 43.96
CA MET A 85 25.45 21.43 45.05
C MET A 85 24.75 22.42 45.98
N ALA A 86 23.99 23.39 45.45
CA ALA A 86 23.23 24.35 46.24
C ALA A 86 22.20 23.66 47.14
N GLU A 87 21.50 22.65 46.63
CA GLU A 87 20.58 21.85 47.43
C GLU A 87 21.26 21.09 48.57
N ARG A 88 22.46 20.54 48.31
CA ARG A 88 23.24 19.84 49.36
C ARG A 88 23.77 20.80 50.41
N ILE A 89 24.20 22.00 50.02
CA ILE A 89 24.56 23.07 50.97
C ILE A 89 23.37 23.38 51.87
N SER A 90 22.18 23.61 51.29
CA SER A 90 20.97 23.88 52.07
C SER A 90 20.59 22.72 53.00
N ALA A 91 20.76 21.47 52.57
CA ALA A 91 20.54 20.30 53.42
C ALA A 91 21.53 20.25 54.58
N CYS A 92 22.80 20.58 54.34
CA CYS A 92 23.82 20.67 55.40
C CYS A 92 23.47 21.78 56.40
N ASP A 93 23.09 22.98 55.94
CA ASP A 93 22.73 24.10 56.82
C ASP A 93 21.56 23.74 57.76
N LYS A 94 20.50 23.11 57.23
CA LYS A 94 19.36 22.65 58.05
C LYS A 94 19.79 21.71 59.17
N VAL A 95 20.71 20.78 58.87
CA VAL A 95 21.21 19.84 59.87
C VAL A 95 22.16 20.54 60.85
N LEU A 96 23.01 21.47 60.40
CA LEU A 96 23.92 22.25 61.25
C LEU A 96 23.16 23.15 62.25
N GLU A 97 22.02 23.71 61.85
CA GLU A 97 21.16 24.53 62.74
C GLU A 97 20.36 23.70 63.75
N LYS A 98 20.03 22.44 63.41
CA LYS A 98 19.20 21.58 64.25
C LYS A 98 19.91 21.19 65.55
N LYS A 99 19.27 21.41 66.70
CA LYS A 99 19.72 20.84 67.98
C LYS A 99 19.17 19.42 68.11
N TYR A 100 20.06 18.44 68.22
CA TYR A 100 19.69 17.05 68.46
C TYR A 100 19.67 16.80 69.97
N ILE A 101 18.51 16.39 70.48
CA ILE A 101 18.31 16.00 71.88
C ILE A 101 17.94 14.53 71.84
N ILE A 102 18.69 13.68 72.54
CA ILE A 102 18.41 12.24 72.63
C ILE A 102 17.52 12.01 73.85
N ASP A 103 16.44 11.24 73.68
CA ASP A 103 15.61 10.79 74.81
C ASP A 103 16.40 9.81 75.70
N ILE A 104 16.11 9.74 76.99
CA ILE A 104 16.79 8.89 77.98
C ILE A 104 16.73 7.40 77.59
N PHE A 105 15.74 7.01 76.79
CA PHE A 105 15.54 5.63 76.32
C PHE A 105 16.09 5.34 74.91
N GLU A 106 16.65 6.34 74.21
CA GLU A 106 17.21 6.19 72.88
C GLU A 106 18.75 6.25 72.89
N ASP A 107 19.39 5.58 71.94
CA ASP A 107 20.85 5.49 71.83
C ASP A 107 21.46 6.56 70.89
N GLY A 108 20.62 7.41 70.29
CA GLY A 108 21.00 8.45 69.33
C GLY A 108 21.35 7.96 67.93
N SER A 109 21.12 6.68 67.63
CA SER A 109 21.50 6.07 66.36
C SER A 109 20.73 6.65 65.18
N THR A 110 19.47 7.05 65.37
CA THR A 110 18.62 7.64 64.32
C THR A 110 19.14 9.01 63.89
N GLU A 111 19.49 9.85 64.85
CA GLU A 111 20.03 11.19 64.67
C GLU A 111 21.40 11.14 63.99
N LEU A 112 22.27 10.23 64.46
CA LEU A 112 23.58 10.02 63.88
C LEU A 112 23.47 9.54 62.42
N THR A 113 22.61 8.56 62.15
CA THR A 113 22.37 8.06 60.79
C THR A 113 21.87 9.16 59.86
N ALA A 114 20.97 10.03 60.34
CA ALA A 114 20.47 11.16 59.57
C ALA A 114 21.57 12.17 59.23
N MET A 115 22.46 12.50 60.18
CA MET A 115 23.59 13.40 59.94
C MET A 115 24.62 12.80 58.98
N VAL A 116 25.00 11.53 59.19
CA VAL A 116 25.95 10.81 58.32
C VAL A 116 25.43 10.69 56.89
N LYS A 117 24.11 10.48 56.71
CA LYS A 117 23.51 10.44 55.38
C LYS A 117 23.66 11.77 54.64
N VAL A 118 23.36 12.90 55.29
CA VAL A 118 23.48 14.23 54.67
C VAL A 118 24.95 14.54 54.34
N LEU A 119 25.87 14.18 55.23
CA LEU A 119 27.31 14.27 54.99
C LEU A 119 27.74 13.44 53.76
N TRP A 120 27.29 12.19 53.69
CA TRP A 120 27.63 11.29 52.58
C TRP A 120 27.10 11.78 51.24
N ASP A 121 25.84 12.24 51.19
CA ASP A 121 25.24 12.82 49.98
C ASP A 121 26.04 14.05 49.49
N ALA A 122 26.47 14.91 50.42
CA ALA A 122 27.29 16.08 50.10
C ALA A 122 28.67 15.69 49.54
N VAL A 123 29.37 14.76 50.19
CA VAL A 123 30.67 14.24 49.72
C VAL A 123 30.53 13.59 48.34
N PHE A 124 29.48 12.79 48.14
CA PHE A 124 29.24 12.10 46.88
C PHE A 124 29.03 13.10 45.74
N VAL A 125 28.19 14.12 45.93
CA VAL A 125 27.95 15.15 44.91
C VAL A 125 29.22 15.93 44.59
N LEU A 126 30.02 16.27 45.61
CA LEU A 126 31.29 16.97 45.42
C LEU A 126 32.28 16.15 44.59
N LEU A 127 32.37 14.83 44.83
CA LEU A 127 33.26 13.92 44.10
C LEU A 127 32.77 13.59 42.69
N ALA A 128 31.45 13.57 42.48
CA ALA A 128 30.86 13.24 41.18
C ALA A 128 30.87 14.43 40.20
N ALA A 129 30.91 15.67 40.70
CA ALA A 129 30.83 16.85 39.87
C ALA A 129 32.14 17.14 39.10
N PRO A 130 32.05 17.60 37.84
CA PRO A 130 33.22 17.91 37.01
C PRO A 130 33.84 19.26 37.37
N VAL A 131 34.46 19.34 38.56
CA VAL A 131 35.15 20.54 39.08
C VAL A 131 36.42 20.91 38.29
N LYS A 132 36.92 19.98 37.48
CA LYS A 132 37.98 20.21 36.48
C LYS A 132 37.41 19.98 35.08
N LYS A 133 37.73 20.89 34.16
CA LYS A 133 37.38 20.76 32.73
C LYS A 133 38.63 20.54 31.89
N ARG A 134 38.53 19.63 30.93
CA ARG A 134 39.58 19.41 29.93
C ARG A 134 39.48 20.47 28.84
N LYS A 135 40.58 21.18 28.61
CA LYS A 135 40.77 22.05 27.44
C LYS A 135 41.63 21.32 26.43
N TYR A 136 41.25 21.36 25.17
CA TYR A 136 41.95 20.72 24.07
C TYR A 136 42.57 21.78 23.16
N PHE A 137 43.83 21.56 22.80
CA PHE A 137 44.61 22.41 21.91
C PHE A 137 44.93 21.62 20.66
N TYR A 138 44.60 22.18 19.51
CA TYR A 138 44.80 21.55 18.22
C TYR A 138 45.92 22.29 17.47
N THR A 139 46.78 21.52 16.82
CA THR A 139 47.86 22.02 15.96
C THR A 139 47.70 21.42 14.57
N PHE A 140 47.71 22.28 13.55
CA PHE A 140 47.65 21.91 12.14
C PHE A 140 49.01 22.19 11.51
N ASP A 141 49.55 21.22 10.77
CA ASP A 141 50.92 21.28 10.22
C ASP A 141 51.24 22.53 9.37
N SER A 142 50.21 23.20 8.82
CA SER A 142 50.38 24.42 8.02
C SER A 142 50.78 25.64 8.84
N ASP A 143 50.39 25.72 10.12
CA ASP A 143 50.38 26.99 10.84
C ASP A 143 51.36 27.05 12.02
N LYS A 144 51.84 25.91 12.56
CA LYS A 144 52.67 25.85 13.80
C LYS A 144 52.12 26.67 14.99
N VAL A 145 50.85 27.09 14.96
CA VAL A 145 50.18 27.84 16.04
C VAL A 145 49.32 26.88 16.86
N TYR A 146 49.43 26.98 18.18
CA TYR A 146 48.56 26.27 19.12
C TYR A 146 47.28 27.08 19.31
N GLU A 147 46.13 26.49 19.00
CA GLU A 147 44.85 27.16 19.18
C GLU A 147 43.90 26.32 20.04
N GLU A 148 43.36 26.94 21.09
CA GLU A 148 42.33 26.34 21.94
C GLU A 148 41.02 26.31 21.14
N MET A 149 40.54 25.12 20.81
CA MET A 149 39.29 24.98 20.07
C MET A 149 38.52 23.74 20.51
N SER A 150 37.19 23.78 20.39
CA SER A 150 36.37 22.60 20.65
C SER A 150 36.50 21.58 19.51
N ALA A 151 36.20 20.31 19.77
CA ALA A 151 36.15 19.29 18.72
C ALA A 151 35.21 19.71 17.56
N LYS A 152 34.10 20.38 17.87
CA LYS A 152 33.16 20.93 16.87
C LYS A 152 33.79 22.06 16.04
N ALA A 153 34.58 22.93 16.66
CA ALA A 153 35.28 24.01 15.98
C ALA A 153 36.45 23.47 15.11
N CYS A 154 37.22 22.50 15.62
CA CYS A 154 38.23 21.79 14.85
C CYS A 154 37.62 21.09 13.63
N ASN A 155 36.48 20.41 13.82
CA ASN A 155 35.78 19.73 12.73
C ASN A 155 35.28 20.76 11.69
N LYS A 156 34.72 21.89 12.13
CA LYS A 156 34.31 22.98 11.23
C LYS A 156 35.49 23.55 10.44
N ARG A 157 36.66 23.69 11.06
CA ARG A 157 37.88 24.18 10.38
C ARG A 157 38.39 23.16 9.37
N LEU A 158 38.44 21.88 9.72
CA LEU A 158 38.77 20.81 8.78
C LEU A 158 37.79 20.79 7.60
N SER A 159 36.48 20.81 7.86
CA SER A 159 35.46 20.93 6.82
C SER A 159 35.67 22.15 5.93
N SER A 160 36.08 23.29 6.47
CA SER A 160 36.41 24.50 5.69
C SER A 160 37.65 24.34 4.82
N ILE A 161 38.71 23.68 5.34
CA ILE A 161 39.93 23.40 4.57
C ILE A 161 39.61 22.46 3.41
N PHE A 162 38.82 21.41 3.67
CA PHE A 162 38.38 20.48 2.63
C PHE A 162 37.42 21.13 1.64
N ALA A 163 36.43 21.90 2.09
CA ALA A 163 35.51 22.63 1.21
C ALA A 163 36.26 23.59 0.27
N GLY A 164 37.31 24.26 0.76
CA GLY A 164 38.19 25.11 -0.07
C GLY A 164 38.94 24.34 -1.17
N GLN A 165 39.32 23.09 -0.92
CA GLN A 165 39.97 22.23 -1.94
C GLN A 165 39.00 21.75 -3.02
N PHE A 166 37.70 21.74 -2.75
CA PHE A 166 36.65 21.43 -3.73
C PHE A 166 36.05 22.66 -4.41
N HIS A 167 36.56 23.87 -4.12
CA HIS A 167 36.04 25.12 -4.65
C HIS A 167 36.05 25.17 -6.20
N ALA A 168 37.06 24.57 -6.83
CA ALA A 168 37.15 24.46 -8.29
C ALA A 168 36.06 23.56 -8.89
N ALA A 169 35.60 22.53 -8.17
CA ALA A 169 34.48 21.70 -8.59
C ALA A 169 33.14 22.39 -8.33
N ALA A 170 33.02 23.12 -7.21
CA ALA A 170 31.82 23.90 -6.89
C ALA A 170 31.58 25.04 -7.89
N GLU A 171 32.62 25.75 -8.33
CA GLU A 171 32.50 26.80 -9.36
C GLU A 171 32.04 26.24 -10.73
N ILE A 172 32.41 25.01 -11.07
CA ILE A 172 31.96 24.37 -12.32
C ILE A 172 30.50 23.91 -12.21
N ILE A 173 30.08 23.41 -11.05
CA ILE A 173 28.70 22.99 -10.79
C ILE A 173 27.74 24.19 -10.73
N ASP A 174 28.18 25.32 -10.16
CA ASP A 174 27.40 26.55 -10.02
C ASP A 174 27.47 27.47 -11.25
N ALA A 175 28.26 27.13 -12.28
CA ALA A 175 28.32 27.91 -13.51
C ALA A 175 26.98 27.84 -14.26
N GLU A 176 26.38 28.99 -14.57
CA GLU A 176 25.11 29.10 -15.34
C GLU A 176 25.16 28.29 -16.65
N ASP A 177 26.34 28.14 -17.26
CA ASP A 177 26.55 27.38 -18.51
C ASP A 177 26.46 25.85 -18.32
N PHE A 178 26.69 25.30 -17.13
CA PHE A 178 26.60 23.85 -16.87
C PHE A 178 25.16 23.36 -16.76
N LEU A 179 24.26 24.22 -16.27
CA LEU A 179 22.82 23.93 -16.12
C LEU A 179 21.99 24.41 -17.31
N LYS A 180 22.55 25.26 -18.18
CA LYS A 180 21.87 25.77 -19.37
C LYS A 180 21.64 24.65 -20.39
N ASP A 181 20.49 24.72 -21.05
CA ASP A 181 20.05 23.81 -22.11
C ASP A 181 19.75 22.36 -21.68
N LYS A 182 19.70 22.07 -20.37
CA LYS A 182 19.22 20.79 -19.83
C LYS A 182 17.72 20.82 -19.60
N SER A 183 17.03 19.77 -20.04
CA SER A 183 15.62 19.53 -19.72
C SER A 183 15.40 19.24 -18.23
N GLU A 184 14.16 19.37 -17.74
CA GLU A 184 13.83 19.05 -16.33
C GLU A 184 14.24 17.61 -15.94
N ASP A 185 14.09 16.65 -16.86
CA ASP A 185 14.47 15.26 -16.63
C ASP A 185 15.99 15.07 -16.55
N GLU A 186 16.76 15.78 -17.38
CA GLU A 186 18.23 15.75 -17.35
C GLU A 186 18.79 16.42 -16.09
N LEU A 187 18.15 17.50 -15.63
CA LEU A 187 18.46 18.13 -14.35
C LEU A 187 18.14 17.19 -13.18
N PHE A 188 17.05 16.43 -13.26
CA PHE A 188 16.66 15.46 -12.25
C PHE A 188 17.61 14.24 -12.20
N GLU A 189 18.04 13.72 -13.34
CA GLU A 189 19.06 12.66 -13.40
C GLU A 189 20.41 13.13 -12.86
N LEU A 190 20.81 14.36 -13.22
CA LEU A 190 22.03 14.98 -12.70
C LEU A 190 21.95 15.12 -11.16
N TYR A 191 20.79 15.53 -10.66
CA TYR A 191 20.52 15.62 -9.22
C TYR A 191 20.59 14.27 -8.50
N GLN A 192 20.03 13.20 -9.08
CA GLN A 192 20.18 11.83 -8.53
C GLN A 192 21.65 11.41 -8.45
N LYS A 193 22.43 11.64 -9.53
CA LYS A 193 23.87 11.31 -9.54
C LYS A 193 24.65 12.11 -8.50
N MET A 194 24.31 13.38 -8.28
CA MET A 194 24.93 14.20 -7.25
C MET A 194 24.63 13.70 -5.82
N LEU A 195 23.42 13.21 -5.56
CA LEU A 195 23.04 12.62 -4.27
C LEU A 195 23.76 11.28 -4.02
N ASP A 196 23.84 10.41 -5.01
CA ASP A 196 24.54 9.12 -4.91
C ASP A 196 26.04 9.30 -4.66
N LEU A 197 26.62 10.39 -5.16
CA LEU A 197 28.05 10.73 -5.00
C LEU A 197 28.37 11.36 -3.63
N ASP A 198 27.40 11.92 -2.89
CA ASP A 198 27.60 12.56 -1.57
C ASP A 198 27.53 11.57 -0.40
N MET A 199 28.32 10.50 -0.48
CA MET A 199 28.36 9.40 0.50
C MET A 199 28.77 9.84 1.92
N TYR A 200 29.38 11.02 2.07
CA TYR A 200 29.93 11.52 3.33
C TYR A 200 29.45 12.92 3.73
N HIS A 201 28.49 13.52 3.01
CA HIS A 201 27.89 14.82 3.31
C HIS A 201 28.87 16.02 3.27
N TYR A 202 29.84 16.00 2.34
CA TYR A 202 30.87 17.05 2.22
C TYR A 202 30.52 18.14 1.21
N MET A 203 29.47 17.99 0.40
CA MET A 203 29.00 19.04 -0.51
C MET A 203 28.31 20.16 0.30
N THR A 204 29.13 21.03 0.89
CA THR A 204 28.68 22.21 1.65
C THR A 204 28.65 23.44 0.75
N GLY A 205 27.53 23.64 0.06
CA GLY A 205 27.05 24.97 -0.34
C GLY A 205 25.93 25.37 0.62
N THR A 206 26.12 26.44 1.40
CA THR A 206 25.12 27.12 2.25
C THR A 206 23.89 26.30 2.67
N LYS A 207 23.91 25.66 3.86
CA LYS A 207 22.72 25.05 4.53
C LYS A 207 21.64 24.60 3.52
N GLY A 208 21.99 23.65 2.64
CA GLY A 208 21.04 23.09 1.68
C GLY A 208 19.91 22.39 2.44
N TYR A 209 18.67 22.76 2.12
CA TYR A 209 17.42 22.37 2.77
C TYR A 209 17.07 20.87 2.72
N LEU A 210 17.99 19.97 2.33
CA LEU A 210 17.73 18.54 2.17
C LEU A 210 18.47 17.72 3.22
N VAL A 211 17.94 17.73 4.45
CA VAL A 211 18.32 16.75 5.48
C VAL A 211 17.49 15.49 5.23
N VAL A 212 18.13 14.32 5.15
CA VAL A 212 17.40 13.04 5.16
C VAL A 212 16.93 12.75 6.58
N GLY A 213 15.64 13.00 6.82
CA GLY A 213 15.01 12.93 8.13
C GLY A 213 14.74 11.50 8.61
N SER A 214 14.26 11.35 9.85
CA SER A 214 13.92 10.03 10.40
C SER A 214 12.67 9.45 9.74
N CYS A 215 11.73 10.31 9.33
CA CYS A 215 10.51 9.91 8.62
C CYS A 215 10.78 9.45 7.20
N GLU A 216 11.78 10.02 6.52
CA GLU A 216 12.20 9.52 5.20
C GLU A 216 12.80 8.12 5.29
N LYS A 217 13.61 7.84 6.31
CA LYS A 217 14.10 6.47 6.55
C LYS A 217 12.96 5.49 6.81
N LYS A 218 11.91 5.91 7.53
CA LYS A 218 10.70 5.10 7.71
C LYS A 218 9.99 4.86 6.38
N LEU A 219 9.86 5.88 5.53
CA LEU A 219 9.28 5.77 4.19
C LEU A 219 10.03 4.72 3.35
N GLU A 220 11.37 4.78 3.32
CA GLU A 220 12.19 3.82 2.57
C GLU A 220 12.07 2.38 3.09
N SER A 221 11.80 2.22 4.39
CA SER A 221 11.59 0.90 5.00
C SER A 221 10.24 0.25 4.68
N LEU A 222 9.27 1.01 4.14
CA LEU A 222 8.01 0.44 3.68
C LEU A 222 8.24 -0.47 2.47
N ILE A 223 7.54 -1.60 2.45
CA ILE A 223 7.61 -2.59 1.37
C ILE A 223 6.89 -2.02 0.13
N GLY A 224 7.50 -2.17 -1.05
CA GLY A 224 6.94 -1.70 -2.31
C GLY A 224 6.84 -0.17 -2.38
N LEU A 225 5.76 0.33 -3.01
CA LEU A 225 5.41 1.75 -3.10
C LEU A 225 6.50 2.64 -3.74
N ASP A 226 7.34 2.10 -4.65
CA ASP A 226 8.47 2.83 -5.23
C ASP A 226 8.04 4.12 -5.97
N THR A 227 6.90 4.08 -6.65
CA THR A 227 6.28 5.24 -7.31
C THR A 227 5.90 6.34 -6.31
N ILE A 228 5.38 5.96 -5.14
CA ILE A 228 5.00 6.85 -4.05
C ILE A 228 6.25 7.44 -3.40
N LYS A 229 7.26 6.61 -3.10
CA LYS A 229 8.55 7.06 -2.54
C LYS A 229 9.18 8.11 -3.44
N SER A 230 9.25 7.85 -4.75
CA SER A 230 9.74 8.81 -5.74
C SER A 230 8.92 10.11 -5.78
N SER A 231 7.59 10.00 -5.77
CA SER A 231 6.68 11.16 -5.76
C SER A 231 6.86 12.03 -4.52
N ILE A 232 7.03 11.43 -3.34
CA ILE A 232 7.25 12.17 -2.09
C ILE A 232 8.58 12.92 -2.13
N ARG A 233 9.64 12.32 -2.67
CA ARG A 233 10.93 13.00 -2.86
C ARG A 233 10.79 14.22 -3.78
N LYS A 234 10.02 14.11 -4.87
CA LYS A 234 9.69 15.23 -5.77
C LYS A 234 8.89 16.33 -5.05
N ILE A 235 7.88 15.96 -4.27
CA ILE A 235 7.06 16.89 -3.49
C ILE A 235 7.92 17.65 -2.48
N LYS A 236 8.80 16.96 -1.76
CA LYS A 236 9.75 17.58 -0.83
C LYS A 236 10.65 18.58 -1.54
N ALA A 237 11.30 18.18 -2.64
CA ALA A 237 12.19 19.05 -3.40
C ALA A 237 11.47 20.31 -3.87
N TYR A 238 10.25 20.16 -4.41
CA TYR A 238 9.40 21.28 -4.79
C TYR A 238 9.07 22.20 -3.61
N ALA A 239 8.66 21.64 -2.47
CA ALA A 239 8.24 22.41 -1.31
C ALA A 239 9.39 23.25 -0.73
N ILE A 240 10.58 22.66 -0.69
CA ILE A 240 11.82 23.31 -0.25
C ILE A 240 12.22 24.45 -1.20
N ALA A 241 12.22 24.21 -2.51
CA ALA A 241 12.61 25.22 -3.50
C ALA A 241 11.72 26.47 -3.45
N ASN A 242 10.45 26.30 -3.05
CA ASN A 242 9.46 27.37 -3.00
C ASN A 242 9.29 28.00 -1.61
N GLN A 243 10.05 27.59 -0.60
CA GLN A 243 9.90 28.06 0.79
C GLN A 243 10.15 29.57 0.97
N GLY A 244 10.91 30.20 0.05
CA GLY A 244 11.30 31.61 0.13
C GLY A 244 10.38 32.63 -0.58
N ASN A 245 9.50 32.21 -1.50
CA ASN A 245 8.80 33.14 -2.40
C ASN A 245 7.26 33.14 -2.33
N ALA A 246 6.64 32.13 -1.73
CA ALA A 246 5.20 32.10 -1.44
C ALA A 246 4.90 30.92 -0.51
N LYS A 247 3.84 30.98 0.28
CA LYS A 247 3.39 29.81 1.06
C LYS A 247 3.12 28.65 0.09
N PRO A 248 3.92 27.57 0.08
CA PRO A 248 3.81 26.53 -0.95
C PRO A 248 2.47 25.81 -0.85
N ASN A 249 1.85 25.48 -1.99
CA ASN A 249 0.65 24.66 -2.00
C ASN A 249 1.06 23.20 -1.81
N LEU A 250 0.67 22.61 -0.68
CA LEU A 250 1.05 21.25 -0.30
C LEU A 250 -0.15 20.30 -0.24
N HIS A 251 -1.34 20.72 -0.65
CA HIS A 251 -2.52 19.85 -0.59
C HIS A 251 -2.41 18.69 -1.59
N MET A 252 -2.80 17.50 -1.15
CA MET A 252 -2.61 16.24 -1.88
C MET A 252 -3.91 15.46 -2.04
N CYS A 253 -3.96 14.61 -3.06
CA CYS A 253 -4.99 13.62 -3.28
C CYS A 253 -4.36 12.23 -3.38
N PHE A 254 -4.81 11.28 -2.56
CA PHE A 254 -4.35 9.90 -2.55
C PHE A 254 -5.41 9.00 -3.18
N LEU A 255 -5.04 8.37 -4.29
CA LEU A 255 -5.88 7.44 -5.05
C LEU A 255 -5.45 6.01 -4.76
N GLY A 256 -6.40 5.08 -4.66
CA GLY A 256 -6.10 3.64 -4.67
C GLY A 256 -7.07 2.83 -3.81
N ASN A 257 -6.92 1.51 -3.82
CA ASN A 257 -7.80 0.61 -3.07
C ASN A 257 -7.50 0.63 -1.55
N PRO A 258 -8.40 0.11 -0.69
CA PRO A 258 -8.17 0.00 0.75
C PRO A 258 -6.92 -0.83 1.03
N GLY A 259 -6.25 -0.52 2.13
CA GLY A 259 -5.09 -1.28 2.58
C GLY A 259 -3.83 -1.14 1.72
N THR A 260 -3.75 -0.17 0.79
CA THR A 260 -2.52 0.14 0.04
C THR A 260 -1.51 0.99 0.84
N GLY A 261 -1.87 1.46 2.04
CA GLY A 261 -0.95 2.19 2.93
C GLY A 261 -1.12 3.73 2.95
N LYS A 262 -2.19 4.26 2.34
CA LYS A 262 -2.50 5.70 2.29
C LYS A 262 -2.37 6.42 3.64
N THR A 263 -3.03 5.93 4.67
CA THR A 263 -3.03 6.51 6.02
C THR A 263 -1.64 6.50 6.66
N GLU A 264 -0.89 5.40 6.50
CA GLU A 264 0.46 5.27 7.04
C GLU A 264 1.42 6.26 6.36
N VAL A 265 1.33 6.36 5.02
CA VAL A 265 2.13 7.30 4.25
C VAL A 265 1.78 8.75 4.57
N ALA A 266 0.51 9.07 4.85
CA ALA A 266 0.11 10.41 5.30
C ALA A 266 0.79 10.82 6.60
N ARG A 267 0.88 9.90 7.59
CA ARG A 267 1.61 10.12 8.85
C ARG A 267 3.09 10.35 8.62
N ILE A 268 3.69 9.58 7.72
CA ILE A 268 5.10 9.75 7.36
C ILE A 268 5.34 11.09 6.67
N ILE A 269 4.49 11.49 5.73
CA ILE A 269 4.58 12.79 5.04
C ILE A 269 4.47 13.95 6.04
N ALA A 270 3.56 13.89 7.01
CA ALA A 270 3.45 14.91 8.05
C ALA A 270 4.79 15.11 8.79
N GLY A 271 5.44 14.00 9.16
CA GLY A 271 6.77 14.00 9.75
C GLY A 271 7.84 14.56 8.81
N ILE A 272 7.84 14.18 7.53
CA ILE A 272 8.79 14.71 6.54
C ILE A 272 8.63 16.23 6.40
N LEU A 273 7.40 16.72 6.27
CA LEU A 273 7.13 18.15 6.16
C LEU A 273 7.56 18.92 7.42
N HIS A 274 7.34 18.33 8.61
CA HIS A 274 7.77 18.92 9.87
C HIS A 274 9.30 18.94 10.04
N GLU A 275 9.97 17.81 9.80
CA GLU A 275 11.44 17.67 9.90
C GLU A 275 12.18 18.64 8.98
N ASN A 276 11.57 19.04 7.86
CA ASN A 276 12.12 20.00 6.91
C ASN A 276 11.62 21.45 7.14
N GLY A 277 10.89 21.70 8.22
CA GLY A 277 10.43 23.05 8.60
C GLY A 277 9.34 23.62 7.69
N LEU A 278 8.65 22.79 6.92
CA LEU A 278 7.52 23.18 6.06
C LEU A 278 6.20 23.22 6.84
N LEU A 279 6.08 22.41 7.89
CA LEU A 279 4.96 22.40 8.83
C LEU A 279 5.45 22.57 10.26
N ARG A 280 4.63 23.19 11.11
CA ARG A 280 4.97 23.48 12.52
C ARG A 280 5.00 22.23 13.40
N THR A 281 4.22 21.21 13.04
CA THR A 281 4.07 19.95 13.76
C THR A 281 3.94 18.79 12.79
N ASP A 282 4.22 17.57 13.24
CA ASP A 282 3.98 16.32 12.52
C ASP A 282 2.59 15.72 12.80
N ARG A 283 1.69 16.49 13.44
CA ARG A 283 0.35 16.02 13.82
C ARG A 283 -0.46 15.68 12.58
N VAL A 284 -1.13 14.53 12.62
CA VAL A 284 -2.16 14.15 11.65
C VAL A 284 -3.50 14.03 12.35
N VAL A 285 -4.49 14.78 11.85
CA VAL A 285 -5.90 14.64 12.24
C VAL A 285 -6.59 13.84 11.14
N GLU A 286 -7.03 12.63 11.48
CA GLU A 286 -7.72 11.72 10.56
C GLU A 286 -9.23 11.84 10.77
N THR A 287 -9.98 12.02 9.69
CA THR A 287 -11.44 12.13 9.70
C THR A 287 -12.05 11.53 8.45
N ASP A 288 -13.36 11.33 8.46
CA ASP A 288 -14.19 10.97 7.31
C ASP A 288 -15.39 11.93 7.21
N ARG A 289 -16.40 11.58 6.39
CA ARG A 289 -17.66 12.34 6.31
C ARG A 289 -18.33 12.53 7.68
N SER A 290 -18.33 11.51 8.54
CA SER A 290 -18.99 11.56 9.84
C SER A 290 -18.31 12.54 10.80
N GLY A 291 -16.99 12.73 10.66
CA GLY A 291 -16.23 13.71 11.45
C GLY A 291 -16.38 15.16 10.98
N LEU A 292 -16.74 15.39 9.71
CA LEU A 292 -16.89 16.74 9.15
C LEU A 292 -18.34 17.22 9.11
N VAL A 293 -19.28 16.33 8.80
CA VAL A 293 -20.70 16.66 8.60
C VAL A 293 -21.47 16.52 9.91
N ALA A 294 -22.30 17.51 10.24
CA ALA A 294 -23.20 17.47 11.39
C ALA A 294 -24.60 16.96 10.99
N GLY A 295 -25.36 16.45 11.97
CA GLY A 295 -26.74 15.97 11.73
C GLY A 295 -27.80 17.08 11.62
N TYR A 296 -27.42 18.34 11.85
CA TYR A 296 -28.32 19.50 11.91
C TYR A 296 -27.82 20.66 11.03
N VAL A 297 -28.76 21.38 10.40
CA VAL A 297 -28.50 22.54 9.53
C VAL A 297 -27.67 23.61 10.24
N GLY A 298 -26.64 24.12 9.56
CA GLY A 298 -25.78 25.22 10.03
C GLY A 298 -24.73 24.83 11.07
N GLN A 299 -24.62 23.55 11.45
CA GLN A 299 -23.58 23.06 12.35
C GLN A 299 -22.39 22.44 11.63
N THR A 300 -22.55 22.08 10.35
CA THR A 300 -21.50 21.41 9.57
C THR A 300 -20.29 22.32 9.35
N ALA A 301 -20.49 23.61 9.03
CA ALA A 301 -19.39 24.55 8.91
C ALA A 301 -18.59 24.69 10.22
N MET A 302 -19.27 24.75 11.38
CA MET A 302 -18.60 24.84 12.69
C MET A 302 -17.81 23.57 13.01
N LYS A 303 -18.39 22.39 12.75
CA LYS A 303 -17.73 21.09 12.97
C LYS A 303 -16.51 20.93 12.08
N THR A 304 -16.64 21.27 10.79
CA THR A 304 -15.54 21.25 9.82
C THR A 304 -14.43 22.22 10.24
N ALA A 305 -14.79 23.45 10.66
CA ALA A 305 -13.83 24.44 11.12
C ALA A 305 -13.06 23.99 12.38
N ALA A 306 -13.72 23.34 13.34
CA ALA A 306 -13.06 22.80 14.52
C ALA A 306 -12.03 21.73 14.19
N VAL A 307 -12.33 20.84 13.24
CA VAL A 307 -11.38 19.80 12.77
C VAL A 307 -10.20 20.43 12.01
N ILE A 308 -10.44 21.48 11.21
CA ILE A 308 -9.38 22.24 10.55
C ILE A 308 -8.47 22.93 11.58
N GLU A 309 -9.05 23.56 12.60
CA GLU A 309 -8.30 24.21 13.68
C GLU A 309 -7.43 23.19 14.43
N GLU A 310 -7.96 21.99 14.68
CA GLU A 310 -7.21 20.90 15.29
C GLU A 310 -5.99 20.46 14.46
N ALA A 311 -6.12 20.47 13.13
CA ALA A 311 -5.09 20.06 12.17
C ALA A 311 -4.08 21.17 11.84
N MET A 312 -4.28 22.39 12.34
CA MET A 312 -3.47 23.55 11.98
C MET A 312 -2.00 23.37 12.37
N GLY A 313 -1.09 23.70 11.44
CA GLY A 313 0.34 23.44 11.63
C GLY A 313 0.77 22.01 11.32
N GLY A 314 -0.17 21.11 10.96
CA GLY A 314 0.06 19.71 10.62
C GLY A 314 -0.71 19.28 9.36
N VAL A 315 -1.22 18.05 9.37
CA VAL A 315 -1.95 17.43 8.24
C VAL A 315 -3.39 17.09 8.65
N LEU A 316 -4.35 17.49 7.82
CA LEU A 316 -5.73 17.00 7.85
C LEU A 316 -5.90 15.90 6.81
N PHE A 317 -6.09 14.66 7.26
CA PHE A 317 -6.32 13.50 6.39
C PHE A 317 -7.81 13.16 6.37
N ILE A 318 -8.43 13.19 5.19
CA ILE A 318 -9.85 12.88 4.98
C ILE A 318 -9.96 11.60 4.18
N ASP A 319 -10.37 10.50 4.81
CA ASP A 319 -10.61 9.23 4.13
C ASP A 319 -11.99 9.19 3.47
N GLU A 320 -12.10 8.41 2.39
CA GLU A 320 -13.27 8.31 1.52
C GLU A 320 -13.90 9.67 1.17
N ALA A 321 -13.07 10.65 0.78
CA ALA A 321 -13.48 12.05 0.62
C ALA A 321 -14.61 12.26 -0.42
N TYR A 322 -14.70 11.38 -1.43
CA TYR A 322 -15.79 11.39 -2.43
C TYR A 322 -17.19 11.27 -1.80
N SER A 323 -17.28 10.66 -0.61
CA SER A 323 -18.53 10.56 0.14
C SER A 323 -19.09 11.92 0.53
N LEU A 324 -18.28 12.99 0.59
CA LEU A 324 -18.77 14.35 0.88
C LEU A 324 -19.64 14.91 -0.25
N VAL A 325 -19.52 14.39 -1.47
CA VAL A 325 -20.21 14.90 -2.68
C VAL A 325 -21.29 13.94 -3.19
N GLN A 326 -21.11 12.62 -3.07
CA GLN A 326 -22.00 11.59 -3.65
C GLN A 326 -23.31 11.29 -2.83
N GLY A 327 -23.84 12.26 -2.06
CA GLY A 327 -25.00 12.05 -1.19
C GLY A 327 -26.33 12.56 -1.75
N ASP A 328 -27.00 11.79 -2.59
CA ASP A 328 -28.18 12.19 -3.38
C ASP A 328 -29.54 12.27 -2.62
N THR A 329 -29.55 12.16 -1.28
CA THR A 329 -30.79 12.20 -0.49
C THR A 329 -30.83 13.27 0.62
N GLY A 330 -29.90 14.25 0.62
CA GLY A 330 -29.88 15.33 1.61
C GLY A 330 -28.81 16.40 1.34
N GLY A 331 -28.74 16.89 0.10
CA GLY A 331 -27.58 17.53 -0.54
C GLY A 331 -26.89 18.73 0.13
N ASP A 332 -27.48 19.42 1.11
CA ASP A 332 -26.90 20.70 1.56
C ASP A 332 -25.70 20.56 2.52
N TYR A 333 -25.65 19.51 3.35
CA TYR A 333 -24.66 19.44 4.43
C TYR A 333 -23.25 19.05 3.96
N GLY A 334 -23.14 18.15 2.99
CA GLY A 334 -21.84 17.74 2.44
C GLY A 334 -21.17 18.89 1.68
N HIS A 335 -21.95 19.65 0.90
CA HIS A 335 -21.47 20.83 0.21
C HIS A 335 -21.01 21.95 1.16
N GLU A 336 -21.66 22.12 2.32
CA GLU A 336 -21.24 23.07 3.35
C GLU A 336 -19.85 22.73 3.91
N ALA A 337 -19.57 21.45 4.19
CA ALA A 337 -18.25 20.99 4.63
C ALA A 337 -17.19 21.24 3.55
N VAL A 338 -17.49 20.89 2.30
CA VAL A 338 -16.59 21.08 1.16
C VAL A 338 -16.26 22.55 0.93
N SER A 339 -17.26 23.44 0.99
CA SER A 339 -17.06 24.88 0.88
C SER A 339 -16.15 25.43 1.98
N THR A 340 -16.35 24.96 3.21
CA THR A 340 -15.53 25.33 4.37
C THR A 340 -14.08 24.86 4.22
N LEU A 341 -13.86 23.63 3.73
CA LEU A 341 -12.53 23.09 3.44
C LEU A 341 -11.81 23.89 2.35
N ILE A 342 -12.47 24.15 1.23
CA ILE A 342 -11.90 24.90 0.10
C ILE A 342 -11.48 26.30 0.53
N LYS A 343 -12.30 26.97 1.34
CA LYS A 343 -11.98 28.28 1.89
C LYS A 343 -10.74 28.23 2.79
N ALA A 344 -10.64 27.24 3.68
CA ALA A 344 -9.48 27.08 4.55
C ALA A 344 -8.19 26.74 3.79
N MET A 345 -8.26 25.92 2.75
CA MET A 345 -7.13 25.61 1.86
C MET A 345 -6.58 26.87 1.17
N GLU A 346 -7.44 27.86 0.88
CA GLU A 346 -7.02 29.16 0.36
C GLU A 346 -6.43 30.06 1.44
N ASP A 347 -7.20 30.30 2.52
CA ASP A 347 -6.89 31.31 3.54
C ASP A 347 -5.63 30.93 4.36
N TYR A 348 -5.38 29.63 4.56
CA TYR A 348 -4.28 29.10 5.37
C TYR A 348 -3.26 28.30 4.56
N ARG A 349 -3.09 28.65 3.28
CA ARG A 349 -2.11 28.01 2.38
C ARG A 349 -0.73 27.95 3.05
N GLY A 350 -0.08 26.79 3.03
CA GLY A 350 1.25 26.56 3.63
C GLY A 350 1.32 26.61 5.16
N GLU A 351 0.21 26.86 5.87
CA GLU A 351 0.15 26.72 7.33
C GLU A 351 -0.23 25.29 7.76
N PHE A 352 -0.95 24.56 6.91
CA PHE A 352 -1.33 23.17 7.10
C PHE A 352 -1.49 22.47 5.74
N CYS A 353 -1.52 21.14 5.73
CA CYS A 353 -1.72 20.32 4.53
C CYS A 353 -3.05 19.56 4.64
N VAL A 354 -3.76 19.43 3.52
CA VAL A 354 -4.97 18.61 3.42
C VAL A 354 -4.66 17.46 2.48
N ILE A 355 -4.94 16.24 2.91
CA ILE A 355 -4.80 15.02 2.12
C ILE A 355 -6.19 14.40 1.99
N LEU A 356 -6.73 14.40 0.77
CA LEU A 356 -7.99 13.71 0.45
C LEU A 356 -7.67 12.31 -0.05
N ALA A 357 -8.27 11.27 0.53
CA ALA A 357 -8.05 9.88 0.15
C ALA A 357 -9.34 9.20 -0.31
N GLY A 358 -9.23 8.27 -1.26
CA GLY A 358 -10.36 7.45 -1.69
C GLY A 358 -10.05 6.55 -2.87
N TYR A 359 -11.07 5.85 -3.38
CA TYR A 359 -10.94 5.03 -4.58
C TYR A 359 -10.73 5.91 -5.81
N LYS A 360 -9.88 5.43 -6.72
CA LYS A 360 -9.41 6.20 -7.88
C LYS A 360 -10.55 6.81 -8.70
N ASN A 361 -11.55 6.02 -9.08
CA ASN A 361 -12.64 6.46 -9.93
C ASN A 361 -13.55 7.50 -9.23
N GLN A 362 -13.96 7.23 -7.99
CA GLN A 362 -14.84 8.12 -7.23
C GLN A 362 -14.16 9.45 -6.90
N MET A 363 -12.85 9.42 -6.61
CA MET A 363 -12.06 10.63 -6.42
C MET A 363 -11.92 11.45 -7.70
N HIS A 364 -11.68 10.82 -8.85
CA HIS A 364 -11.66 11.53 -10.13
C HIS A 364 -13.00 12.20 -10.44
N GLU A 365 -14.12 11.51 -10.18
CA GLU A 365 -15.47 12.08 -10.33
C GLU A 365 -15.68 13.28 -9.38
N MET A 366 -15.31 13.15 -8.11
CA MET A 366 -15.39 14.23 -7.12
C MET A 366 -14.56 15.45 -7.54
N LEU A 367 -13.34 15.25 -8.05
CA LEU A 367 -12.47 16.35 -8.47
C LEU A 367 -12.97 17.02 -9.75
N ALA A 368 -13.54 16.25 -10.68
CA ALA A 368 -14.12 16.79 -11.91
C ALA A 368 -15.40 17.59 -11.64
N SER A 369 -16.20 17.19 -10.65
CA SER A 369 -17.45 17.87 -10.29
C SER A 369 -17.23 19.14 -9.47
N ASN A 370 -16.06 19.32 -8.84
CA ASN A 370 -15.76 20.48 -8.01
C ASN A 370 -14.45 21.19 -8.43
N PRO A 371 -14.56 22.26 -9.26
CA PRO A 371 -13.41 23.05 -9.69
C PRO A 371 -12.59 23.66 -8.55
N GLY A 372 -13.21 23.85 -7.37
CA GLY A 372 -12.55 24.43 -6.20
C GLY A 372 -11.52 23.49 -5.56
N PHE A 373 -11.73 22.18 -5.60
CA PHE A 373 -10.72 21.19 -5.22
C PHE A 373 -9.66 21.04 -6.31
N GLN A 374 -10.08 20.94 -7.58
CA GLN A 374 -9.16 20.76 -8.71
C GLN A 374 -8.08 21.86 -8.79
N SER A 375 -8.43 23.11 -8.46
CA SER A 375 -7.47 24.22 -8.48
C SER A 375 -6.54 24.29 -7.27
N ARG A 376 -6.88 23.63 -6.15
CA ARG A 376 -6.15 23.72 -4.87
C ARG A 376 -5.36 22.47 -4.53
N ILE A 377 -5.66 21.33 -5.13
CA ILE A 377 -4.86 20.12 -4.98
C ILE A 377 -3.71 20.17 -5.98
N GLN A 378 -2.49 20.27 -5.46
CA GLN A 378 -1.29 20.34 -6.29
C GLN A 378 -0.77 18.95 -6.68
N PHE A 379 -0.90 17.98 -5.77
CA PHE A 379 -0.27 16.67 -5.92
C PHE A 379 -1.30 15.55 -5.89
N THR A 380 -1.21 14.63 -6.84
CA THR A 380 -2.03 13.41 -6.86
C THR A 380 -1.10 12.20 -6.82
N LEU A 381 -1.32 11.30 -5.86
CA LEU A 381 -0.50 10.11 -5.64
C LEU A 381 -1.37 8.87 -5.84
N ASP A 382 -0.99 8.03 -6.80
CA ASP A 382 -1.68 6.78 -7.12
C ASP A 382 -1.01 5.60 -6.41
N PHE A 383 -1.70 5.03 -5.43
CA PHE A 383 -1.22 3.91 -4.61
C PHE A 383 -1.60 2.59 -5.29
N PRO A 384 -0.61 1.84 -5.84
CA PRO A 384 -0.87 0.58 -6.49
C PRO A 384 -1.29 -0.51 -5.49
N ASN A 385 -1.95 -1.55 -6.00
CA ASN A 385 -2.18 -2.77 -5.23
C ASN A 385 -0.83 -3.48 -5.00
N TYR A 386 -0.66 -4.08 -3.82
CA TYR A 386 0.53 -4.87 -3.52
C TYR A 386 0.52 -6.17 -4.32
N ASN A 387 1.66 -6.53 -4.89
CA ASN A 387 1.85 -7.82 -5.55
C ASN A 387 1.98 -8.96 -4.51
N ARG A 388 2.01 -10.22 -4.99
CA ARG A 388 2.07 -11.41 -4.12
C ARG A 388 3.30 -11.41 -3.20
N ASP A 389 4.47 -11.05 -3.72
CA ASP A 389 5.71 -11.04 -2.94
C ASP A 389 5.72 -9.94 -1.89
N GLU A 390 5.22 -8.75 -2.24
CA GLU A 390 5.04 -7.62 -1.32
C GLU A 390 4.06 -7.97 -0.19
N LEU A 391 2.92 -8.58 -0.50
CA LEU A 391 1.99 -9.06 0.52
C LEU A 391 2.61 -10.14 1.41
N GLY A 392 3.45 -11.02 0.87
CA GLY A 392 4.19 -12.02 1.65
C GLY A 392 5.15 -11.38 2.65
N GLN A 393 5.86 -10.31 2.24
CA GLN A 393 6.74 -9.54 3.12
C GLN A 393 5.94 -8.79 4.19
N ILE A 394 4.80 -8.18 3.81
CA ILE A 394 3.90 -7.48 4.74
C ILE A 394 3.34 -8.47 5.78
N ALA A 395 2.91 -9.66 5.34
CA ALA A 395 2.43 -10.73 6.21
C ALA A 395 3.51 -11.15 7.22
N ALA A 396 4.77 -11.29 6.77
CA ALA A 396 5.88 -11.62 7.64
C ALA A 396 6.14 -10.53 8.71
N LEU A 397 6.03 -9.26 8.35
CA LEU A 397 6.13 -8.15 9.31
C LEU A 397 4.98 -8.16 10.33
N MET A 398 3.75 -8.40 9.89
CA MET A 398 2.56 -8.48 10.76
C MET A 398 2.65 -9.65 11.75
N LEU A 399 3.09 -10.82 11.29
CA LEU A 399 3.30 -11.97 12.17
C LEU A 399 4.39 -11.67 13.21
N LYS A 400 5.52 -11.09 12.77
CA LYS A 400 6.63 -10.73 13.66
C LYS A 400 6.22 -9.70 14.72
N SER A 401 5.44 -8.68 14.36
CA SER A 401 4.97 -7.68 15.32
C SER A 401 3.97 -8.25 16.32
N GLY A 402 3.14 -9.23 15.92
CA GLY A 402 2.27 -9.99 16.80
C GLY A 402 2.98 -11.06 17.64
N GLY A 403 4.27 -11.32 17.41
CA GLY A 403 5.04 -12.38 18.07
C GLY A 403 4.65 -13.79 17.62
N TYR A 404 4.11 -13.93 16.40
CA TYR A 404 3.78 -15.20 15.77
C TYR A 404 4.82 -15.55 14.71
N THR A 405 4.91 -16.84 14.39
CA THR A 405 5.65 -17.33 13.23
C THR A 405 4.74 -18.20 12.38
N ALA A 406 5.05 -18.38 11.10
CA ALA A 406 4.27 -19.24 10.23
C ALA A 406 5.22 -20.12 9.41
N SER A 407 4.83 -21.39 9.24
CA SER A 407 5.49 -22.30 8.32
C SER A 407 5.41 -21.74 6.88
N ASN A 408 6.38 -22.09 6.02
CA ASN A 408 6.36 -21.64 4.61
C ASN A 408 5.08 -22.08 3.89
N ALA A 409 4.62 -23.31 4.15
CA ALA A 409 3.36 -23.82 3.59
C ALA A 409 2.14 -22.99 4.05
N ALA A 410 2.08 -22.58 5.33
CA ALA A 410 1.01 -21.72 5.81
C ALA A 410 1.07 -20.32 5.19
N LYS A 411 2.26 -19.74 5.03
CA LYS A 411 2.44 -18.43 4.38
C LYS A 411 1.98 -18.46 2.93
N ASP A 412 2.47 -19.40 2.15
CA ASP A 412 2.04 -19.56 0.75
C ASP A 412 0.54 -19.79 0.67
N ARG A 413 -0.01 -20.59 1.58
CA ARG A 413 -1.45 -20.86 1.59
C ARG A 413 -2.29 -19.64 1.91
N MET A 414 -1.84 -18.74 2.79
CA MET A 414 -2.55 -17.48 3.02
C MET A 414 -2.46 -16.55 1.81
N LEU A 415 -1.33 -16.55 1.09
CA LEU A 415 -1.19 -15.78 -0.15
C LEU A 415 -2.10 -16.31 -1.26
N ASP A 416 -2.33 -17.62 -1.32
CA ASP A 416 -3.30 -18.22 -2.25
C ASP A 416 -4.72 -17.67 -2.03
N ILE A 417 -5.09 -17.45 -0.76
CA ILE A 417 -6.37 -16.83 -0.40
C ILE A 417 -6.42 -15.41 -0.95
N THR A 418 -5.35 -14.63 -0.76
CA THR A 418 -5.30 -13.27 -1.30
C THR A 418 -5.38 -13.23 -2.82
N ASP A 419 -4.74 -14.17 -3.54
CA ASP A 419 -4.81 -14.23 -5.00
C ASP A 419 -6.19 -14.68 -5.51
N TYR A 420 -6.91 -15.49 -4.73
CA TYR A 420 -8.31 -15.80 -5.00
C TYR A 420 -9.20 -14.56 -4.83
N ILE A 421 -9.10 -13.85 -3.69
CA ILE A 421 -9.92 -12.67 -3.38
C ILE A 421 -9.56 -11.49 -4.29
N ARG A 422 -8.31 -11.38 -4.76
CA ARG A 422 -7.88 -10.31 -5.68
C ARG A 422 -8.65 -10.30 -7.01
N LYS A 423 -9.39 -11.36 -7.34
CA LYS A 423 -10.31 -11.42 -8.49
C LYS A 423 -11.56 -10.56 -8.31
N GLU A 424 -11.89 -10.17 -7.08
CA GLU A 424 -13.06 -9.32 -6.76
C GLU A 424 -12.73 -7.82 -6.93
N PRO A 425 -13.73 -7.00 -7.32
CA PRO A 425 -13.58 -5.55 -7.30
C PRO A 425 -13.22 -5.07 -5.88
N ASN A 426 -12.30 -4.11 -5.77
CA ASN A 426 -11.92 -3.45 -4.50
C ASN A 426 -11.13 -4.33 -3.50
N PHE A 427 -10.27 -5.24 -3.98
CA PHE A 427 -9.32 -5.98 -3.15
C PHE A 427 -8.62 -5.09 -2.11
N ALA A 428 -8.78 -5.42 -0.82
CA ALA A 428 -8.34 -4.57 0.29
C ALA A 428 -6.87 -4.73 0.69
N ASN A 429 -6.03 -5.34 -0.16
CA ASN A 429 -4.58 -5.37 -0.02
C ASN A 429 -4.09 -5.81 1.37
N ALA A 430 -3.23 -5.04 2.03
CA ALA A 430 -2.68 -5.38 3.33
C ALA A 430 -3.75 -5.47 4.43
N ARG A 431 -4.90 -4.80 4.27
CA ARG A 431 -6.05 -4.93 5.18
C ARG A 431 -6.66 -6.32 5.04
N GLU A 432 -6.79 -6.83 3.82
CA GLU A 432 -7.26 -8.20 3.56
C GLU A 432 -6.31 -9.24 4.16
N MET A 433 -5.00 -9.05 3.93
CA MET A 433 -3.97 -9.93 4.48
C MET A 433 -3.98 -9.95 6.02
N ARG A 434 -4.20 -8.79 6.66
CA ARG A 434 -4.37 -8.70 8.12
C ARG A 434 -5.58 -9.50 8.59
N ASN A 435 -6.73 -9.32 7.95
CA ASN A 435 -7.95 -10.06 8.29
C ASN A 435 -7.71 -11.57 8.19
N ILE A 436 -7.08 -12.04 7.11
CA ILE A 436 -6.73 -13.46 6.94
C ILE A 436 -5.82 -13.92 8.09
N ILE A 437 -4.73 -13.20 8.40
CA ILE A 437 -3.82 -13.57 9.48
C ILE A 437 -4.57 -13.66 10.81
N GLU A 438 -5.40 -12.67 11.14
CA GLU A 438 -6.15 -12.65 12.40
C GLU A 438 -7.08 -13.84 12.52
N GLN A 439 -7.78 -14.21 11.44
CA GLN A 439 -8.66 -15.37 11.43
C GLN A 439 -7.89 -16.70 11.51
N VAL A 440 -6.75 -16.82 10.81
CA VAL A 440 -5.89 -18.00 10.93
C VAL A 440 -5.31 -18.12 12.34
N ILE A 441 -4.95 -17.01 12.99
CA ILE A 441 -4.55 -17.00 14.40
C ILE A 441 -5.69 -17.51 15.30
N MET A 442 -6.95 -17.19 15.00
CA MET A 442 -8.08 -17.75 15.74
C MET A 442 -8.15 -19.29 15.60
N CYS A 443 -8.02 -19.82 14.37
CA CYS A 443 -7.96 -21.27 14.15
C CYS A 443 -6.78 -21.91 14.90
N GLN A 444 -5.62 -21.26 14.88
CA GLN A 444 -4.43 -21.70 15.61
C GLN A 444 -4.64 -21.72 17.12
N ASN A 445 -5.28 -20.69 17.69
CA ASN A 445 -5.59 -20.63 19.12
C ASN A 445 -6.53 -21.77 19.56
N VAL A 446 -7.48 -22.17 18.69
CA VAL A 446 -8.36 -23.33 18.95
C VAL A 446 -7.55 -24.63 18.92
N ARG A 447 -6.67 -24.81 17.93
CA ARG A 447 -5.80 -26.00 17.83
C ARG A 447 -4.83 -26.12 19.01
N CYS A 448 -4.26 -24.99 19.42
CA CYS A 448 -3.19 -24.92 20.42
C CYS A 448 -3.70 -24.55 21.82
N ALA A 449 -5.01 -24.72 22.09
CA ALA A 449 -5.63 -24.39 23.36
C ALA A 449 -4.89 -25.03 24.55
N GLY A 450 -4.39 -24.20 25.47
CA GLY A 450 -3.60 -24.65 26.63
C GLY A 450 -2.10 -24.81 26.38
N THR A 451 -1.58 -24.42 25.21
CA THR A 451 -0.15 -24.42 24.89
C THR A 451 0.37 -23.01 24.66
N ALA A 452 1.70 -22.83 24.68
CA ALA A 452 2.36 -21.55 24.38
C ALA A 452 2.83 -21.45 22.91
N ASP A 453 2.41 -22.39 22.06
CA ASP A 453 2.80 -22.40 20.65
C ASP A 453 2.13 -21.23 19.91
N LYS A 454 2.95 -20.49 19.15
CA LYS A 454 2.54 -19.33 18.33
C LYS A 454 2.91 -19.53 16.86
N THR A 455 3.02 -20.78 16.44
CA THR A 455 3.37 -21.16 15.08
C THR A 455 2.10 -21.47 14.30
N LEU A 456 1.84 -20.70 13.25
CA LEU A 456 0.77 -20.95 12.30
C LEU A 456 1.20 -22.06 11.35
N GLU A 457 0.39 -23.10 11.29
CA GLU A 457 0.59 -24.26 10.42
C GLU A 457 -0.46 -24.31 9.31
N LEU A 458 -0.19 -25.14 8.30
CA LEU A 458 -1.09 -25.32 7.16
C LEU A 458 -2.50 -25.74 7.59
N VAL A 459 -2.61 -26.51 8.68
CA VAL A 459 -3.89 -26.95 9.24
C VAL A 459 -4.77 -25.77 9.65
N ASP A 460 -4.18 -24.71 10.21
CA ASP A 460 -4.91 -23.52 10.66
C ASP A 460 -5.51 -22.76 9.47
N VAL A 461 -4.72 -22.59 8.41
CA VAL A 461 -5.16 -21.92 7.18
C VAL A 461 -6.26 -22.71 6.48
N ASN A 462 -6.15 -24.05 6.45
CA ASN A 462 -7.17 -24.90 5.86
C ASN A 462 -8.48 -24.91 6.65
N ASN A 463 -8.42 -24.79 7.98
CA ASN A 463 -9.62 -24.63 8.81
C ASN A 463 -10.31 -23.30 8.52
N TYR A 464 -9.55 -22.20 8.43
CA TYR A 464 -10.09 -20.90 8.02
C TYR A 464 -10.82 -20.96 6.67
N ILE A 465 -10.21 -21.61 5.66
CA ILE A 465 -10.81 -21.77 4.33
C ILE A 465 -12.14 -22.53 4.41
N LYS A 466 -12.20 -23.60 5.21
CA LYS A 466 -13.42 -24.41 5.39
C LYS A 466 -14.53 -23.63 6.09
N GLU A 467 -14.20 -22.94 7.18
CA GLU A 467 -15.15 -22.20 8.01
C GLU A 467 -15.73 -20.99 7.27
N ASN A 468 -14.93 -20.31 6.45
CA ASN A 468 -15.35 -19.13 5.68
C ASN A 468 -15.83 -19.47 4.27
N HIS A 469 -16.00 -20.75 3.93
CA HIS A 469 -16.43 -21.24 2.62
C HIS A 469 -15.68 -20.61 1.44
N VAL A 470 -14.39 -20.30 1.63
CA VAL A 470 -13.56 -19.76 0.56
C VAL A 470 -13.40 -20.86 -0.48
N ASN A 471 -13.72 -20.56 -1.74
CA ASN A 471 -13.76 -21.51 -2.86
C ASN A 471 -12.35 -21.91 -3.34
N LEU A 472 -11.52 -22.34 -2.39
CA LEU A 472 -10.19 -22.91 -2.59
C LEU A 472 -10.27 -24.40 -2.27
N PRO A 473 -9.71 -25.29 -3.12
CA PRO A 473 -9.73 -26.72 -2.86
C PRO A 473 -9.00 -27.01 -1.54
N THR A 474 -9.74 -27.46 -0.52
CA THR A 474 -9.20 -27.93 0.76
C THR A 474 -9.25 -29.45 0.76
N SER A 475 -8.09 -30.09 0.58
CA SER A 475 -7.95 -31.50 0.89
C SER A 475 -7.65 -31.63 2.39
N GLY A 476 -8.46 -32.41 3.10
CA GLY A 476 -7.87 -33.18 4.20
C GLY A 476 -6.79 -34.09 3.61
N GLU A 477 -5.73 -34.35 4.38
CA GLU A 477 -4.61 -35.23 4.04
C GLU A 477 -3.62 -34.68 2.99
N GLY A 478 -2.84 -33.66 3.40
CA GLY A 478 -1.40 -33.57 3.09
C GLY A 478 -0.91 -33.60 1.64
N THR A 479 -1.78 -33.57 0.64
CA THR A 479 -1.41 -33.74 -0.76
C THR A 479 -1.78 -32.48 -1.53
N GLU A 480 -0.75 -31.78 -1.99
CA GLU A 480 -0.87 -30.58 -2.82
C GLU A 480 -1.76 -30.85 -4.05
N ARG A 481 -2.89 -30.16 -4.16
CA ARG A 481 -3.37 -29.76 -5.49
C ARG A 481 -2.69 -28.44 -5.81
N LYS A 482 -1.62 -28.53 -6.62
CA LYS A 482 -0.90 -27.38 -7.17
C LYS A 482 -1.92 -26.38 -7.71
N ILE A 483 -1.82 -25.12 -7.30
CA ILE A 483 -2.62 -24.05 -7.88
C ILE A 483 -2.27 -23.98 -9.36
N LEU A 484 -3.30 -24.13 -10.17
CA LEU A 484 -3.19 -23.95 -11.60
C LEU A 484 -2.97 -22.46 -11.81
N THR A 485 -1.85 -22.11 -12.42
CA THR A 485 -1.67 -20.75 -12.96
C THR A 485 -2.77 -20.47 -13.97
N ALA A 486 -3.01 -19.21 -14.32
CA ALA A 486 -3.96 -18.90 -15.39
C ALA A 486 -3.61 -19.62 -16.71
N GLU A 487 -2.32 -19.90 -16.94
CA GLU A 487 -1.87 -20.75 -18.04
C GLU A 487 -2.22 -22.22 -17.87
N ASP A 488 -2.08 -22.79 -16.68
CA ASP A 488 -2.46 -24.17 -16.43
C ASP A 488 -3.99 -24.34 -16.57
N GLU A 489 -4.78 -23.37 -16.10
CA GLU A 489 -6.24 -23.34 -16.32
C GLU A 489 -6.57 -23.27 -17.81
N LEU A 490 -5.85 -22.44 -18.58
CA LEU A 490 -6.01 -22.36 -20.04
C LEU A 490 -5.68 -23.71 -20.69
N GLU A 491 -4.59 -24.37 -20.29
CA GLU A 491 -4.19 -25.66 -20.84
C GLU A 491 -5.19 -26.77 -20.50
N GLN A 492 -5.84 -26.68 -19.33
CA GLN A 492 -6.88 -27.62 -18.94
C GLN A 492 -8.18 -27.50 -19.73
N LEU A 493 -8.50 -26.35 -20.35
CA LEU A 493 -9.70 -26.26 -21.18
C LEU A 493 -9.67 -27.32 -22.29
N VAL A 494 -10.79 -28.00 -22.51
CA VAL A 494 -10.88 -29.02 -23.57
C VAL A 494 -10.73 -28.34 -24.93
N GLY A 495 -9.97 -28.94 -25.85
CA GLY A 495 -9.82 -28.43 -27.21
C GLY A 495 -9.14 -27.05 -27.32
N LEU A 496 -9.73 -26.16 -28.12
CA LEU A 496 -9.32 -24.75 -28.32
C LEU A 496 -7.84 -24.54 -28.68
N ARG A 497 -7.23 -25.49 -29.41
CA ARG A 497 -5.78 -25.46 -29.72
C ARG A 497 -5.31 -24.17 -30.39
N SER A 498 -6.12 -23.61 -31.30
CA SER A 498 -5.85 -22.34 -31.97
C SER A 498 -5.85 -21.16 -31.00
N VAL A 499 -6.86 -21.08 -30.14
CA VAL A 499 -7.04 -20.04 -29.11
C VAL A 499 -5.91 -20.09 -28.10
N LYS A 500 -5.58 -21.28 -27.54
CA LYS A 500 -4.46 -21.46 -26.60
C LYS A 500 -3.14 -20.97 -27.18
N ARG A 501 -2.87 -21.30 -28.45
CA ARG A 501 -1.67 -20.84 -29.17
C ARG A 501 -1.67 -19.32 -29.34
N MET A 502 -2.82 -18.72 -29.64
CA MET A 502 -2.93 -17.26 -29.79
C MET A 502 -2.73 -16.54 -28.46
N VAL A 503 -3.32 -17.02 -27.37
CA VAL A 503 -3.09 -16.47 -26.02
C VAL A 503 -1.62 -16.53 -25.63
N LYS A 504 -0.91 -17.63 -25.94
CA LYS A 504 0.55 -17.71 -25.73
C LYS A 504 1.32 -16.65 -26.54
N LYS A 505 0.92 -16.40 -27.79
CA LYS A 505 1.50 -15.32 -28.61
C LYS A 505 1.25 -13.95 -28.02
N ILE A 506 0.03 -13.69 -27.55
CA ILE A 506 -0.36 -12.45 -26.88
C ILE A 506 0.51 -12.26 -25.64
N LYS A 507 0.61 -13.27 -24.76
CA LYS A 507 1.47 -13.22 -23.58
C LYS A 507 2.93 -12.90 -23.94
N ALA A 508 3.48 -13.55 -24.95
CA ALA A 508 4.86 -13.32 -25.38
C ALA A 508 5.06 -11.89 -25.92
N TYR A 509 4.10 -11.37 -26.70
CA TYR A 509 4.10 -9.99 -27.19
C TYR A 509 4.05 -8.99 -26.04
N VAL A 510 3.10 -9.18 -25.13
CA VAL A 510 2.85 -8.32 -23.97
C VAL A 510 4.06 -8.28 -23.04
N LYS A 511 4.67 -9.44 -22.75
CA LYS A 511 5.87 -9.52 -21.90
C LYS A 511 7.08 -8.78 -22.49
N ARG A 512 7.20 -8.75 -23.83
CA ARG A 512 8.32 -8.08 -24.51
C ARG A 512 8.15 -6.56 -24.56
N ASN A 513 6.92 -6.07 -24.55
CA ASN A 513 6.59 -4.64 -24.68
C ASN A 513 5.98 -4.08 -23.38
N LYS A 514 6.27 -4.69 -22.23
CA LYS A 514 5.66 -4.34 -20.93
C LYS A 514 5.91 -2.88 -20.49
N ASP A 515 7.01 -2.28 -20.97
CA ASP A 515 7.43 -0.93 -20.60
C ASP A 515 6.87 0.13 -21.57
N ASP A 516 6.13 -0.29 -22.61
CA ASP A 516 5.46 0.60 -23.56
C ASP A 516 4.09 1.03 -22.99
N SER A 517 4.02 2.28 -22.54
CA SER A 517 2.81 2.87 -21.98
C SER A 517 1.67 3.04 -23.00
N ASP A 518 1.95 2.99 -24.32
CA ASP A 518 0.95 3.14 -25.38
C ASP A 518 0.57 1.80 -26.03
N MET A 519 0.89 0.67 -25.37
CA MET A 519 0.65 -0.65 -25.93
C MET A 519 -0.84 -0.91 -26.22
N ASN A 520 -1.13 -1.26 -27.48
CA ASN A 520 -2.46 -1.66 -27.90
C ASN A 520 -2.74 -3.13 -27.55
N LEU A 521 -3.76 -3.35 -26.72
CA LEU A 521 -4.17 -4.66 -26.22
C LEU A 521 -5.55 -5.09 -26.70
N HIS A 522 -6.31 -4.23 -27.40
CA HIS A 522 -7.72 -4.52 -27.68
C HIS A 522 -7.89 -5.71 -28.62
N MET A 523 -8.93 -6.50 -28.39
CA MET A 523 -9.13 -7.80 -29.03
C MET A 523 -10.55 -7.99 -29.56
N CYS A 524 -10.68 -8.89 -30.53
CA CYS A 524 -11.96 -9.39 -31.03
C CYS A 524 -12.05 -10.90 -30.86
N PHE A 525 -13.12 -11.40 -30.26
CA PHE A 525 -13.40 -12.83 -30.04
C PHE A 525 -14.58 -13.27 -30.92
N CYS A 526 -14.31 -14.06 -31.96
CA CYS A 526 -15.30 -14.51 -32.92
C CYS A 526 -15.58 -16.00 -32.76
N GLY A 527 -16.85 -16.43 -32.75
CA GLY A 527 -17.23 -17.84 -32.74
C GLY A 527 -18.68 -18.07 -32.40
N ASN A 528 -19.13 -19.33 -32.37
CA ASN A 528 -20.51 -19.63 -31.98
C ASN A 528 -20.71 -19.58 -30.45
N PRO A 529 -21.96 -19.56 -29.96
CA PRO A 529 -22.26 -19.55 -28.53
C PRO A 529 -21.76 -20.83 -27.87
N GLY A 530 -21.40 -20.73 -26.59
CA GLY A 530 -20.90 -21.87 -25.81
C GLY A 530 -19.56 -22.45 -26.26
N THR A 531 -18.79 -21.74 -27.11
CA THR A 531 -17.40 -22.08 -27.45
C THR A 531 -16.39 -21.67 -26.37
N GLY A 532 -16.80 -20.93 -25.35
CA GLY A 532 -15.94 -20.59 -24.19
C GLY A 532 -15.30 -19.20 -24.22
N LYS A 533 -15.80 -18.26 -25.03
CA LYS A 533 -15.28 -16.88 -25.16
C LYS A 533 -15.12 -16.15 -23.82
N THR A 534 -16.18 -16.12 -23.02
CA THR A 534 -16.20 -15.45 -21.71
C THR A 534 -15.23 -16.10 -20.72
N GLU A 535 -15.12 -17.43 -20.75
CA GLU A 535 -14.20 -18.17 -19.88
C GLU A 535 -12.74 -17.87 -20.24
N VAL A 536 -12.41 -17.88 -21.55
CA VAL A 536 -11.07 -17.51 -22.02
C VAL A 536 -10.77 -16.04 -21.73
N ALA A 537 -11.74 -15.12 -21.83
CA ALA A 537 -11.56 -13.71 -21.47
C ALA A 537 -11.19 -13.55 -19.98
N ARG A 538 -11.84 -14.32 -19.10
CA ARG A 538 -11.55 -14.35 -17.65
C ARG A 538 -10.16 -14.90 -17.35
N ILE A 539 -9.73 -15.93 -18.08
CA ILE A 539 -8.38 -16.47 -17.94
C ILE A 539 -7.34 -15.47 -18.47
N LEU A 540 -7.62 -14.86 -19.61
CA LEU A 540 -6.72 -13.91 -20.26
C LEU A 540 -6.50 -12.64 -19.43
N SER A 541 -7.53 -12.11 -18.75
CA SER A 541 -7.36 -10.96 -17.85
C SER A 541 -6.32 -11.24 -16.76
N ARG A 542 -6.32 -12.45 -16.20
CA ARG A 542 -5.33 -12.88 -15.20
C ARG A 542 -3.94 -13.02 -15.81
N ILE A 543 -3.83 -13.59 -17.01
CA ILE A 543 -2.54 -13.71 -17.71
C ILE A 543 -1.91 -12.33 -17.96
N LEU A 544 -2.72 -11.33 -18.35
CA LEU A 544 -2.24 -9.97 -18.59
C LEU A 544 -1.81 -9.27 -17.29
N TYR A 545 -2.53 -9.52 -16.19
CA TYR A 545 -2.16 -9.05 -14.86
C TYR A 545 -0.85 -9.69 -14.35
N GLU A 546 -0.74 -11.02 -14.43
CA GLU A 546 0.47 -11.77 -14.04
C GLU A 546 1.69 -11.36 -14.89
N ALA A 547 1.47 -10.95 -16.14
CA ALA A 547 2.52 -10.41 -16.99
C ALA A 547 2.96 -8.98 -16.61
N GLY A 548 2.27 -8.34 -15.67
CA GLY A 548 2.56 -6.98 -15.17
C GLY A 548 2.09 -5.86 -16.09
N VAL A 549 1.19 -6.15 -17.03
CA VAL A 549 0.74 -5.17 -18.04
C VAL A 549 -0.59 -4.53 -17.69
N LEU A 550 -1.49 -5.29 -17.07
CA LEU A 550 -2.69 -4.73 -16.46
C LEU A 550 -2.49 -4.69 -14.93
N PRO A 551 -2.88 -3.61 -14.24
CA PRO A 551 -2.73 -3.50 -12.79
C PRO A 551 -3.75 -4.33 -11.99
N GLU A 552 -4.81 -4.82 -12.61
CA GLU A 552 -5.84 -5.66 -11.98
C GLU A 552 -6.21 -6.89 -12.81
N ALA A 553 -6.41 -8.02 -12.13
CA ALA A 553 -6.96 -9.25 -12.71
C ALA A 553 -8.50 -9.19 -12.86
N LYS A 554 -9.00 -8.06 -13.37
CA LYS A 554 -10.43 -7.71 -13.40
C LYS A 554 -11.05 -7.97 -14.77
N LEU A 555 -12.23 -8.58 -14.79
CA LEU A 555 -13.06 -8.74 -15.98
C LEU A 555 -14.42 -8.08 -15.73
N THR A 556 -14.70 -6.98 -16.42
CA THR A 556 -16.00 -6.30 -16.40
C THR A 556 -16.79 -6.75 -17.62
N GLU A 557 -17.81 -7.58 -17.41
CA GLU A 557 -18.69 -8.08 -18.47
C GLU A 557 -19.88 -7.14 -18.69
N THR A 558 -20.24 -6.95 -19.96
CA THR A 558 -21.43 -6.19 -20.38
C THR A 558 -21.90 -6.67 -21.75
N ASP A 559 -23.14 -6.34 -22.10
CA ASP A 559 -23.69 -6.44 -23.45
C ASP A 559 -24.05 -5.03 -23.96
N SER A 560 -24.73 -4.95 -25.11
CA SER A 560 -25.23 -3.68 -25.66
C SER A 560 -26.22 -2.96 -24.75
N SER A 561 -27.05 -3.69 -23.99
CA SER A 561 -28.01 -3.11 -23.05
C SER A 561 -27.32 -2.42 -21.87
N GLY A 562 -26.16 -2.94 -21.46
CA GLY A 562 -25.34 -2.36 -20.40
C GLY A 562 -24.63 -1.06 -20.80
N LEU A 563 -24.47 -0.81 -22.11
CA LEU A 563 -23.80 0.39 -22.64
C LEU A 563 -24.79 1.45 -23.11
N ILE A 564 -25.93 1.04 -23.67
CA ILE A 564 -26.93 1.94 -24.25
C ILE A 564 -27.96 2.37 -23.19
N SER A 565 -28.31 3.67 -23.15
CA SER A 565 -29.46 4.19 -22.39
C SER A 565 -30.69 4.36 -23.29
N LYS A 566 -31.88 4.32 -22.69
CA LYS A 566 -33.15 4.63 -23.37
C LYS A 566 -33.39 6.14 -23.48
N TYR A 567 -32.60 6.96 -22.79
CA TYR A 567 -32.73 8.41 -22.75
C TYR A 567 -31.60 9.07 -23.58
N VAL A 568 -31.96 10.06 -24.40
CA VAL A 568 -31.04 10.81 -25.28
C VAL A 568 -29.99 11.53 -24.43
N GLY A 569 -28.70 11.32 -24.74
CA GLY A 569 -27.56 11.98 -24.08
C GLY A 569 -27.02 11.28 -22.82
N GLU A 570 -27.65 10.19 -22.37
CA GLU A 570 -27.15 9.41 -21.22
C GLU A 570 -26.27 8.21 -21.64
N THR A 571 -26.34 7.78 -22.91
CA THR A 571 -25.57 6.63 -23.40
C THR A 571 -24.07 6.85 -23.32
N ALA A 572 -23.59 8.06 -23.63
CA ALA A 572 -22.18 8.39 -23.48
C ALA A 572 -21.68 8.23 -22.04
N SER A 573 -22.45 8.76 -21.06
CA SER A 573 -22.13 8.66 -19.64
C SER A 573 -22.16 7.21 -19.14
N LYS A 574 -23.18 6.43 -19.56
CA LYS A 574 -23.32 5.02 -19.18
C LYS A 574 -22.16 4.18 -19.73
N THR A 575 -21.82 4.38 -21.00
CA THR A 575 -20.68 3.73 -21.66
C THR A 575 -19.36 4.10 -20.97
N LEU A 576 -19.16 5.39 -20.68
CA LEU A 576 -17.96 5.87 -20.00
C LEU A 576 -17.84 5.30 -18.59
N ASN A 577 -18.93 5.20 -17.83
CA ASN A 577 -18.94 4.58 -16.51
C ASN A 577 -18.52 3.11 -16.60
N LYS A 578 -19.04 2.36 -17.58
CA LYS A 578 -18.67 0.96 -17.76
C LYS A 578 -17.21 0.77 -18.17
N ILE A 579 -16.67 1.70 -18.97
CA ILE A 579 -15.24 1.74 -19.29
C ILE A 579 -14.42 2.06 -18.04
N ASN A 580 -14.82 3.06 -17.26
CA ASN A 580 -14.17 3.43 -16.00
C ASN A 580 -14.16 2.26 -15.00
N ASP A 581 -15.24 1.50 -14.94
CA ASP A 581 -15.32 0.27 -14.15
C ASP A 581 -14.33 -0.79 -14.63
N ALA A 582 -13.99 -0.84 -15.91
CA ALA A 582 -13.03 -1.80 -16.47
C ALA A 582 -11.58 -1.30 -16.46
N MET A 583 -11.32 -0.06 -16.02
CA MET A 583 -9.96 0.50 -15.99
C MET A 583 -9.02 -0.34 -15.14
N GLY A 584 -7.81 -0.55 -15.63
CA GLY A 584 -6.83 -1.44 -15.02
C GLY A 584 -7.06 -2.93 -15.28
N GLY A 585 -8.14 -3.30 -15.96
CA GLY A 585 -8.50 -4.68 -16.29
C GLY A 585 -9.02 -4.83 -17.72
N VAL A 586 -9.99 -5.74 -17.90
CA VAL A 586 -10.58 -6.08 -19.19
C VAL A 586 -12.08 -5.72 -19.23
N LEU A 587 -12.50 -4.94 -20.22
CA LEU A 587 -13.90 -4.73 -20.59
C LEU A 587 -14.30 -5.78 -21.63
N PHE A 588 -15.17 -6.71 -21.27
CA PHE A 588 -15.71 -7.72 -22.18
C PHE A 588 -17.12 -7.33 -22.61
N ILE A 589 -17.30 -7.09 -23.91
CA ILE A 589 -18.58 -6.73 -24.51
C ILE A 589 -19.07 -7.93 -25.32
N ASP A 590 -20.07 -8.65 -24.80
CA ASP A 590 -20.69 -9.75 -25.52
C ASP A 590 -21.71 -9.22 -26.54
N GLU A 591 -21.86 -9.98 -27.63
CA GLU A 591 -22.69 -9.64 -28.79
C GLU A 591 -22.49 -8.18 -29.28
N ALA A 592 -21.23 -7.74 -29.37
CA ALA A 592 -20.89 -6.34 -29.63
C ALA A 592 -21.48 -5.75 -30.93
N TYR A 593 -21.74 -6.59 -31.94
CA TYR A 593 -22.40 -6.19 -33.19
C TYR A 593 -23.82 -5.61 -32.98
N SER A 594 -24.48 -5.97 -31.87
CA SER A 594 -25.80 -5.44 -31.50
C SER A 594 -25.78 -3.94 -31.15
N LEU A 595 -24.60 -3.37 -30.86
CA LEU A 595 -24.44 -1.92 -30.68
C LEU A 595 -24.82 -1.13 -31.94
N THR A 596 -24.76 -1.72 -33.12
CA THR A 596 -25.13 -1.06 -34.39
C THR A 596 -26.40 -1.61 -35.02
N GLN A 597 -26.99 -2.66 -34.46
CA GLN A 597 -28.21 -3.30 -34.99
C GLN A 597 -29.44 -2.85 -34.18
N SER A 598 -30.03 -1.70 -34.55
CA SER A 598 -31.45 -1.24 -34.36
C SER A 598 -31.50 0.29 -34.50
N THR A 599 -32.35 0.95 -35.29
CA THR A 599 -33.71 0.68 -35.80
C THR A 599 -33.86 1.01 -37.29
N ASP A 600 -34.80 0.37 -37.98
CA ASP A 600 -35.20 0.54 -39.40
C ASP A 600 -35.64 1.96 -39.83
N ASN A 601 -35.37 3.01 -39.04
CA ASN A 601 -35.85 4.37 -39.27
C ASN A 601 -34.74 5.43 -39.22
N GLY A 602 -33.63 5.25 -39.95
CA GLY A 602 -32.77 6.33 -40.47
C GLY A 602 -32.32 7.45 -39.52
N THR A 603 -32.37 7.24 -38.21
CA THR A 603 -31.99 8.20 -37.16
C THR A 603 -30.77 7.61 -36.47
N ALA A 604 -29.71 8.42 -36.34
CA ALA A 604 -28.45 8.01 -35.71
C ALA A 604 -28.74 7.31 -34.39
N GLY A 605 -28.39 6.03 -34.31
CA GLY A 605 -28.83 5.15 -33.25
C GLY A 605 -28.10 5.49 -31.95
N TYR A 606 -28.77 5.33 -30.82
CA TYR A 606 -28.15 5.46 -29.49
C TYR A 606 -26.85 4.64 -29.34
N GLY A 607 -26.71 3.57 -30.12
CA GLY A 607 -25.49 2.76 -30.15
C GLY A 607 -24.30 3.37 -30.90
N ASP A 608 -24.51 4.28 -31.86
CA ASP A 608 -23.41 5.01 -32.53
C ASP A 608 -22.67 5.92 -31.53
N GLU A 609 -23.41 6.49 -30.58
CA GLU A 609 -22.86 7.28 -29.47
C GLU A 609 -21.97 6.42 -28.56
N ALA A 610 -22.44 5.21 -28.20
CA ALA A 610 -21.65 4.26 -27.41
C ALA A 610 -20.37 3.83 -28.15
N VAL A 611 -20.46 3.54 -29.44
CA VAL A 611 -19.32 3.19 -30.29
C VAL A 611 -18.31 4.34 -30.36
N ALA A 612 -18.76 5.58 -30.53
CA ALA A 612 -17.89 6.74 -30.57
C ALA A 612 -17.12 6.94 -29.25
N VAL A 613 -17.79 6.76 -28.10
CA VAL A 613 -17.15 6.83 -26.77
C VAL A 613 -16.14 5.70 -26.59
N LEU A 614 -16.50 4.46 -26.97
CA LEU A 614 -15.58 3.32 -26.93
C LEU A 614 -14.32 3.58 -27.76
N LEU A 615 -14.47 3.98 -29.02
CA LEU A 615 -13.33 4.26 -29.91
C LEU A 615 -12.43 5.37 -29.39
N LYS A 616 -13.04 6.43 -28.82
CA LYS A 616 -12.29 7.52 -28.19
C LYS A 616 -11.49 7.03 -26.99
N GLN A 617 -12.10 6.27 -26.08
CA GLN A 617 -11.38 5.79 -24.89
C GLN A 617 -10.33 4.71 -25.21
N MET A 618 -10.57 3.88 -26.23
CA MET A 618 -9.56 2.95 -26.77
C MET A 618 -8.35 3.68 -27.37
N GLU A 619 -8.50 4.95 -27.77
CA GLU A 619 -7.37 5.78 -28.21
C GLU A 619 -6.71 6.52 -27.05
N ASP A 620 -7.50 7.26 -26.27
CA ASP A 620 -7.01 8.17 -25.24
C ASP A 620 -6.39 7.44 -24.04
N ARG A 621 -6.75 6.15 -23.83
CA ARG A 621 -6.37 5.37 -22.64
C ARG A 621 -5.75 4.02 -22.99
N ARG A 622 -4.96 3.98 -24.07
CA ARG A 622 -4.13 2.82 -24.41
C ARG A 622 -3.22 2.42 -23.25
N GLY A 623 -2.90 1.14 -23.17
CA GLY A 623 -2.14 0.55 -22.07
C GLY A 623 -2.84 0.52 -20.71
N GLN A 624 -3.89 1.32 -20.47
CA GLN A 624 -4.55 1.41 -19.15
C GLN A 624 -5.65 0.36 -18.95
N PHE A 625 -6.21 -0.19 -20.01
CA PHE A 625 -7.22 -1.26 -19.98
C PHE A 625 -7.29 -1.99 -21.32
N CYS A 626 -7.93 -3.15 -21.35
CA CYS A 626 -8.15 -3.94 -22.57
C CYS A 626 -9.64 -4.03 -22.88
N VAL A 627 -10.02 -3.92 -24.15
CA VAL A 627 -11.40 -4.14 -24.61
C VAL A 627 -11.42 -5.45 -25.41
N ILE A 628 -12.34 -6.35 -25.06
CA ILE A 628 -12.60 -7.58 -25.81
C ILE A 628 -14.02 -7.48 -26.36
N LEU A 629 -14.14 -7.36 -27.69
CA LEU A 629 -15.42 -7.39 -28.40
C LEU A 629 -15.72 -8.83 -28.80
N ALA A 630 -16.80 -9.41 -28.30
CA ALA A 630 -17.20 -10.78 -28.60
C ALA A 630 -18.48 -10.85 -29.42
N GLY A 631 -18.57 -11.82 -30.33
CA GLY A 631 -19.76 -12.05 -31.13
C GLY A 631 -19.61 -13.19 -32.14
N TYR A 632 -20.64 -13.40 -32.95
CA TYR A 632 -20.62 -14.36 -34.06
C TYR A 632 -19.68 -13.90 -35.16
N LYS A 633 -19.10 -14.85 -35.89
CA LYS A 633 -17.98 -14.57 -36.81
C LYS A 633 -18.36 -13.62 -37.94
N ASP A 634 -19.50 -13.85 -38.58
CA ASP A 634 -19.92 -13.09 -39.76
C ASP A 634 -20.43 -11.69 -39.36
N GLU A 635 -21.15 -11.61 -38.26
CA GLU A 635 -21.71 -10.40 -37.67
C GLU A 635 -20.60 -9.48 -37.14
N MET A 636 -19.59 -10.03 -36.47
CA MET A 636 -18.41 -9.26 -36.05
C MET A 636 -17.59 -8.78 -37.25
N GLY A 637 -17.50 -9.58 -38.30
CA GLY A 637 -16.88 -9.16 -39.57
C GLY A 637 -17.58 -7.94 -40.16
N ALA A 638 -18.92 -7.99 -40.25
CA ALA A 638 -19.73 -6.87 -40.71
C ALA A 638 -19.58 -5.64 -39.79
N PHE A 639 -19.65 -5.83 -38.47
CA PHE A 639 -19.53 -4.77 -37.46
C PHE A 639 -18.20 -4.01 -37.54
N ILE A 640 -17.09 -4.74 -37.63
CA ILE A 640 -15.74 -4.15 -37.74
C ILE A 640 -15.55 -3.46 -39.09
N SER A 641 -16.08 -4.03 -40.18
CA SER A 641 -15.98 -3.43 -41.52
C SER A 641 -16.76 -2.11 -41.65
N THR A 642 -17.89 -2.01 -40.95
CA THR A 642 -18.74 -0.80 -40.93
C THR A 642 -18.09 0.35 -40.15
N ASN A 643 -17.20 0.02 -39.20
CA ASN A 643 -16.55 0.99 -38.31
C ASN A 643 -15.02 0.88 -38.43
N PRO A 644 -14.39 1.59 -39.40
CA PRO A 644 -12.94 1.55 -39.62
C PRO A 644 -12.10 1.90 -38.37
N GLY A 645 -12.69 2.64 -37.43
CA GLY A 645 -12.08 2.97 -36.14
C GLY A 645 -11.72 1.72 -35.32
N PHE A 646 -12.51 0.65 -35.38
CA PHE A 646 -12.20 -0.62 -34.71
C PHE A 646 -11.07 -1.37 -35.40
N SER A 647 -11.07 -1.42 -36.73
CA SER A 647 -10.03 -2.11 -37.51
C SER A 647 -8.62 -1.59 -37.22
N SER A 648 -8.49 -0.30 -36.89
CA SER A 648 -7.20 0.32 -36.54
C SER A 648 -6.80 0.14 -35.07
N ARG A 649 -7.77 -0.14 -34.18
CA ARG A 649 -7.55 -0.22 -32.72
C ARG A 649 -7.59 -1.65 -32.18
N ILE A 650 -8.14 -2.62 -32.91
CA ILE A 650 -8.12 -4.03 -32.51
C ILE A 650 -6.80 -4.64 -32.98
N GLN A 651 -5.94 -4.99 -32.02
CA GLN A 651 -4.64 -5.60 -32.30
C GLN A 651 -4.73 -7.11 -32.53
N PHE A 652 -5.63 -7.79 -31.80
CA PHE A 652 -5.71 -9.25 -31.82
C PHE A 652 -7.11 -9.73 -32.18
N SER A 653 -7.21 -10.74 -33.05
CA SER A 653 -8.46 -11.43 -33.35
C SER A 653 -8.32 -12.92 -33.05
N LEU A 654 -9.23 -13.45 -32.24
CA LEU A 654 -9.26 -14.84 -31.80
C LEU A 654 -10.51 -15.50 -32.36
N GLU A 655 -10.32 -16.56 -33.14
CA GLU A 655 -11.40 -17.40 -33.65
C GLU A 655 -11.58 -18.63 -32.74
N PHE A 656 -12.80 -18.79 -32.24
CA PHE A 656 -13.26 -19.88 -31.40
C PHE A 656 -14.03 -20.88 -32.29
N PRO A 657 -13.39 -22.01 -32.66
CA PRO A 657 -14.06 -23.04 -33.45
C PRO A 657 -15.12 -23.77 -32.61
N ASP A 658 -16.08 -24.37 -33.30
CA ASP A 658 -17.00 -25.33 -32.67
C ASP A 658 -16.22 -26.55 -32.16
N TYR A 659 -16.69 -27.10 -31.04
CA TYR A 659 -16.09 -28.29 -30.46
C TYR A 659 -16.42 -29.53 -31.29
N THR A 660 -15.44 -30.39 -31.45
CA THR A 660 -15.60 -31.74 -32.01
C THR A 660 -16.43 -32.63 -31.09
N GLN A 661 -16.97 -33.73 -31.62
CA GLN A 661 -17.76 -34.68 -30.82
C GLN A 661 -16.95 -35.24 -29.65
N GLU A 662 -15.67 -35.53 -29.87
CA GLU A 662 -14.75 -36.01 -28.84
C GLU A 662 -14.51 -34.95 -27.75
N GLU A 663 -14.36 -33.69 -28.14
CA GLU A 663 -14.21 -32.58 -27.19
C GLU A 663 -15.50 -32.35 -26.39
N LEU A 664 -16.68 -32.44 -27.01
CA LEU A 664 -17.97 -32.33 -26.32
C LEU A 664 -18.19 -33.50 -25.35
N SER A 665 -17.75 -34.71 -25.70
CA SER A 665 -17.75 -35.88 -24.81
C SER A 665 -16.89 -35.64 -23.56
N GLU A 666 -15.67 -35.13 -23.73
CA GLU A 666 -14.80 -34.80 -22.60
C GLU A 666 -15.38 -33.66 -21.75
N ILE A 667 -16.00 -32.65 -22.36
CA ILE A 667 -16.71 -31.57 -21.66
C ILE A 667 -17.87 -32.14 -20.83
N ALA A 668 -18.67 -33.05 -21.39
CA ALA A 668 -19.79 -33.71 -20.70
C ALA A 668 -19.31 -34.46 -19.46
N GLN A 669 -18.29 -35.31 -19.60
CA GLN A 669 -17.74 -36.08 -18.48
C GLN A 669 -17.18 -35.17 -17.38
N ARG A 670 -16.42 -34.12 -17.75
CA ARG A 670 -15.89 -33.16 -16.77
C ARG A 670 -16.99 -32.38 -16.06
N PHE A 671 -18.08 -32.04 -16.75
CA PHE A 671 -19.24 -31.39 -16.15
C PHE A 671 -19.90 -32.28 -15.09
N LEU A 672 -20.14 -33.55 -15.41
CA LEU A 672 -20.73 -34.52 -14.48
C LEU A 672 -19.81 -34.80 -13.29
N GLN A 673 -18.51 -34.97 -13.52
CA GLN A 673 -17.53 -35.19 -12.46
C GLN A 673 -17.50 -34.02 -11.45
N ARG A 674 -17.60 -32.77 -11.93
CA ARG A 674 -17.71 -31.59 -11.05
C ARG A 674 -18.98 -31.60 -10.21
N LYS A 675 -20.10 -32.08 -10.76
CA LYS A 675 -21.36 -32.26 -10.04
C LYS A 675 -21.42 -33.56 -9.21
N LYS A 676 -20.36 -34.38 -9.22
CA LYS A 676 -20.26 -35.69 -8.54
C LYS A 676 -21.20 -36.77 -9.10
N TYR A 677 -21.53 -36.69 -10.39
CA TYR A 677 -22.24 -37.73 -11.13
C TYR A 677 -21.26 -38.54 -11.97
N THR A 678 -21.62 -39.80 -12.21
CA THR A 678 -20.98 -40.68 -13.20
C THR A 678 -21.98 -41.01 -14.30
N ILE A 679 -21.52 -41.28 -15.51
CA ILE A 679 -22.38 -41.67 -16.64
C ILE A 679 -21.87 -42.97 -17.23
N ASP A 680 -22.79 -43.87 -17.56
CA ASP A 680 -22.50 -45.10 -18.29
C ASP A 680 -22.14 -44.80 -19.76
N ASP A 681 -21.32 -45.65 -20.37
CA ASP A 681 -20.81 -45.45 -21.73
C ASP A 681 -21.96 -45.42 -22.76
N ASP A 682 -22.98 -46.28 -22.58
CA ASP A 682 -24.17 -46.32 -23.44
C ASP A 682 -25.04 -45.06 -23.31
N ALA A 683 -25.12 -44.50 -22.10
CA ALA A 683 -25.85 -43.26 -21.84
C ALA A 683 -25.13 -42.06 -22.43
N LEU A 684 -23.80 -42.02 -22.29
CA LEU A 684 -22.96 -40.97 -22.87
C LEU A 684 -23.03 -40.97 -24.40
N ALA A 685 -22.99 -42.15 -25.03
CA ALA A 685 -23.16 -42.28 -26.47
C ALA A 685 -24.49 -41.69 -26.94
N LEU A 686 -25.59 -41.99 -26.23
CA LEU A 686 -26.91 -41.46 -26.56
C LEU A 686 -27.00 -39.93 -26.39
N VAL A 687 -26.37 -39.37 -25.35
CA VAL A 687 -26.25 -37.91 -25.20
C VAL A 687 -25.51 -37.28 -26.39
N LEU A 688 -24.44 -37.92 -26.86
CA LEU A 688 -23.68 -37.41 -28.01
C LEU A 688 -24.47 -37.51 -29.33
N ASP A 689 -25.30 -38.54 -29.51
CA ASP A 689 -26.21 -38.65 -30.66
C ASP A 689 -27.23 -37.49 -30.67
N ILE A 690 -27.79 -37.13 -29.50
CA ILE A 690 -28.67 -35.97 -29.34
C ILE A 690 -27.95 -34.67 -29.68
N VAL A 691 -26.69 -34.53 -29.24
CA VAL A 691 -25.88 -33.34 -29.53
C VAL A 691 -25.60 -33.21 -31.03
N GLU A 692 -25.34 -34.31 -31.76
CA GLU A 692 -25.20 -34.27 -33.22
C GLU A 692 -26.52 -33.97 -33.92
N TYR A 693 -27.64 -34.46 -33.39
CA TYR A 693 -28.98 -34.09 -33.86
C TYR A 693 -29.23 -32.57 -33.75
N ASP A 694 -28.92 -31.98 -32.59
CA ASP A 694 -29.06 -30.54 -32.36
C ASP A 694 -28.06 -29.71 -33.15
N ARG A 695 -26.87 -30.24 -33.47
CA ARG A 695 -25.86 -29.55 -34.29
C ARG A 695 -26.38 -29.19 -35.68
N LEU A 696 -27.32 -29.97 -36.23
CA LEU A 696 -27.94 -29.71 -37.53
C LEU A 696 -29.07 -28.66 -37.48
N ARG A 697 -29.46 -28.23 -36.28
CA ARG A 697 -30.59 -27.32 -36.05
C ARG A 697 -30.14 -25.87 -35.83
N PRO A 698 -31.00 -24.88 -36.10
CA PRO A 698 -30.74 -23.50 -35.70
C PRO A 698 -30.55 -23.41 -34.18
N ASN A 699 -29.66 -22.53 -33.73
CA ASN A 699 -29.34 -22.25 -32.31
C ASN A 699 -28.45 -23.27 -31.59
N PHE A 700 -27.75 -24.16 -32.29
CA PHE A 700 -26.71 -24.99 -31.66
C PHE A 700 -25.66 -24.12 -30.93
N ALA A 701 -25.41 -24.42 -29.66
CA ALA A 701 -24.61 -23.60 -28.76
C ALA A 701 -23.49 -24.40 -28.07
N ASN A 702 -22.93 -25.41 -28.75
CA ASN A 702 -21.74 -26.15 -28.29
C ASN A 702 -21.87 -26.66 -26.85
N ALA A 703 -20.92 -26.32 -25.96
CA ALA A 703 -20.91 -26.77 -24.56
C ALA A 703 -22.13 -26.31 -23.77
N ARG A 704 -22.80 -25.23 -24.19
CA ARG A 704 -24.07 -24.78 -23.58
C ARG A 704 -25.20 -25.75 -23.90
N THR A 705 -25.27 -26.28 -25.12
CA THR A 705 -26.22 -27.33 -25.51
C THR A 705 -25.99 -28.60 -24.68
N VAL A 706 -24.74 -29.08 -24.61
CA VAL A 706 -24.39 -30.26 -23.79
C VAL A 706 -24.79 -30.06 -22.32
N ARG A 707 -24.51 -28.89 -21.76
CA ARG A 707 -24.90 -28.56 -20.38
C ARG A 707 -26.41 -28.63 -20.18
N ASN A 708 -27.19 -28.02 -21.08
CA ASN A 708 -28.64 -28.00 -20.96
C ASN A 708 -29.23 -29.41 -21.00
N ILE A 709 -28.76 -30.25 -21.94
CA ILE A 709 -29.16 -31.67 -22.03
C ILE A 709 -28.83 -32.40 -20.73
N LEU A 710 -27.57 -32.32 -20.26
CA LEU A 710 -27.15 -33.02 -19.04
C LEU A 710 -27.88 -32.53 -17.79
N GLU A 711 -28.26 -31.26 -17.71
CA GLU A 711 -29.05 -30.75 -16.59
C GLU A 711 -30.44 -31.37 -16.54
N GLN A 712 -31.10 -31.57 -17.69
CA GLN A 712 -32.38 -32.29 -17.75
C GLN A 712 -32.21 -33.80 -17.47
N VAL A 713 -31.18 -34.44 -18.03
CA VAL A 713 -30.87 -35.85 -17.74
C VAL A 713 -30.60 -36.08 -16.24
N ILE A 714 -29.92 -35.15 -15.57
CA ILE A 714 -29.74 -35.22 -14.11
C ILE A 714 -31.09 -35.11 -13.37
N MET A 715 -32.03 -34.29 -13.87
CA MET A 715 -33.37 -34.22 -13.27
C MET A 715 -34.10 -35.56 -13.39
N ASN A 716 -34.00 -36.22 -14.54
CA ASN A 716 -34.60 -37.55 -14.76
C ASN A 716 -33.95 -38.62 -13.88
N GLN A 717 -32.61 -38.60 -13.76
CA GLN A 717 -31.89 -39.49 -12.84
C GLN A 717 -32.29 -39.27 -11.37
N ASN A 718 -32.48 -38.02 -10.95
CA ASN A 718 -32.94 -37.70 -9.59
C ASN A 718 -34.37 -38.21 -9.33
N LEU A 719 -35.24 -38.12 -10.34
CA LEU A 719 -36.61 -38.64 -10.24
C LEU A 719 -36.60 -40.17 -10.12
N ARG A 720 -35.85 -40.86 -10.97
CA ARG A 720 -35.69 -42.33 -10.90
C ARG A 720 -35.17 -42.79 -9.54
N THR A 721 -34.13 -42.14 -9.02
CA THR A 721 -33.53 -42.51 -7.73
C THR A 721 -34.47 -42.28 -6.54
N ASP A 722 -35.29 -41.23 -6.58
CA ASP A 722 -36.34 -40.99 -5.58
C ASP A 722 -37.44 -42.06 -5.63
N GLU A 723 -37.90 -42.43 -6.82
CA GLU A 723 -38.93 -43.47 -7.02
C GLU A 723 -38.44 -44.88 -6.64
N GLU A 724 -37.18 -45.21 -6.93
CA GLU A 724 -36.58 -46.52 -6.64
C GLU A 724 -36.02 -46.61 -5.20
N GLY A 725 -35.93 -45.49 -4.48
CA GLY A 725 -35.34 -45.42 -3.14
C GLY A 725 -33.83 -45.71 -3.12
N ILE A 726 -33.14 -45.47 -4.23
CA ILE A 726 -31.70 -45.73 -4.42
C ILE A 726 -30.95 -44.40 -4.32
N THR A 727 -29.82 -44.36 -3.60
CA THR A 727 -29.00 -43.15 -3.46
C THR A 727 -27.74 -43.22 -4.33
N ASP A 728 -27.90 -43.48 -5.62
CA ASP A 728 -26.80 -43.44 -6.58
C ASP A 728 -26.74 -42.09 -7.32
N SER A 729 -25.57 -41.78 -7.88
CA SER A 729 -25.37 -40.63 -8.77
C SER A 729 -24.96 -41.07 -10.17
N ALA A 730 -25.41 -42.27 -10.56
CA ALA A 730 -25.08 -42.89 -11.83
C ALA A 730 -26.18 -42.58 -12.85
N ILE A 731 -25.82 -41.90 -13.93
CA ILE A 731 -26.67 -41.67 -15.09
C ILE A 731 -26.59 -42.89 -15.98
N ILE A 732 -27.74 -43.50 -16.24
CA ILE A 732 -27.89 -44.68 -17.08
C ILE A 732 -28.68 -44.35 -18.34
N ARG A 733 -28.73 -45.30 -19.27
CA ARG A 733 -29.36 -45.09 -20.58
C ARG A 733 -30.84 -44.68 -20.49
N SER A 734 -31.60 -45.20 -19.51
CA SER A 734 -33.02 -44.83 -19.34
C SER A 734 -33.21 -43.35 -19.01
N ASP A 735 -32.33 -42.77 -18.19
CA ASP A 735 -32.43 -41.34 -17.80
C ASP A 735 -32.31 -40.42 -19.03
N VAL A 736 -31.48 -40.82 -20.01
CA VAL A 736 -31.30 -40.13 -21.28
C VAL A 736 -32.45 -40.43 -22.26
N GLN A 737 -33.04 -41.62 -22.18
CA GLN A 737 -34.20 -42.01 -22.97
C GLN A 737 -35.43 -41.19 -22.57
N ASP A 738 -35.64 -40.96 -21.27
CA ASP A 738 -36.73 -40.12 -20.76
C ASP A 738 -36.60 -38.70 -21.32
N TYR A 739 -35.38 -38.16 -21.41
CA TYR A 739 -35.14 -36.85 -22.03
C TYR A 739 -35.54 -36.80 -23.51
N LEU A 740 -35.28 -37.87 -24.28
CA LEU A 740 -35.74 -37.95 -25.68
C LEU A 740 -37.27 -37.91 -25.77
N GLU A 741 -37.96 -38.58 -24.84
CA GLU A 741 -39.42 -38.62 -24.79
C GLU A 741 -40.01 -37.27 -24.37
N ASP A 742 -39.45 -36.66 -23.32
CA ASP A 742 -39.86 -35.35 -22.79
C ASP A 742 -39.74 -34.26 -23.87
N GLU A 743 -38.62 -34.24 -24.59
CA GLU A 743 -38.34 -33.24 -25.63
C GLU A 743 -38.87 -33.64 -27.03
N ASN A 744 -39.54 -34.81 -27.15
CA ASN A 744 -40.03 -35.38 -28.41
C ASN A 744 -38.97 -35.43 -29.52
N ILE A 745 -37.76 -35.90 -29.19
CA ILE A 745 -36.62 -36.00 -30.11
C ILE A 745 -36.64 -37.36 -30.80
N ASP A 746 -36.81 -37.36 -32.12
CA ASP A 746 -36.70 -38.58 -32.94
C ASP A 746 -35.35 -38.62 -33.68
N LEU A 747 -34.40 -39.36 -33.12
CA LEU A 747 -33.07 -39.60 -33.70
C LEU A 747 -33.10 -40.37 -35.04
N ASN A 748 -34.20 -41.07 -35.35
CA ASN A 748 -34.38 -41.80 -36.62
C ASN A 748 -35.08 -40.96 -37.70
N SER A 749 -35.57 -39.77 -37.37
CA SER A 749 -36.22 -38.87 -38.33
C SER A 749 -35.20 -38.27 -39.31
N THR A 750 -35.02 -38.88 -40.49
CA THR A 750 -34.27 -38.28 -41.60
C THR A 750 -35.02 -37.14 -42.32
N ALA A 751 -35.76 -36.28 -41.60
CA ALA A 751 -36.52 -35.19 -42.21
C ALA A 751 -36.73 -34.00 -41.27
N ASP A 752 -35.86 -32.98 -41.41
CA ASP A 752 -36.37 -31.61 -41.58
C ASP A 752 -35.34 -30.72 -42.31
N GLN A 753 -35.01 -31.11 -43.54
CA GLN A 753 -34.68 -30.09 -44.53
C GLN A 753 -35.97 -29.30 -44.80
N THR A 754 -35.96 -28.02 -44.42
CA THR A 754 -36.93 -26.97 -44.79
C THR A 754 -38.30 -26.98 -44.11
N ARG A 755 -38.37 -26.40 -42.92
CA ARG A 755 -39.49 -25.51 -42.56
C ARG A 755 -38.99 -24.18 -41.99
N ARG A 756 -38.73 -23.23 -42.90
CA ARG A 756 -38.86 -21.80 -42.56
C ARG A 756 -40.33 -21.55 -42.22
N ILE A 757 -40.64 -21.37 -40.96
CA ILE A 757 -41.84 -20.63 -40.55
C ILE A 757 -41.30 -19.43 -39.79
N GLY A 758 -41.38 -18.27 -40.44
CA GLY A 758 -41.04 -17.00 -39.83
C GLY A 758 -42.07 -16.60 -38.78
N PHE A 759 -41.58 -15.91 -37.75
CA PHE A 759 -42.03 -14.57 -37.42
C PHE A 759 -40.84 -13.78 -36.90
#